data_AF-A0A671YXF3-F1
#
_entry.id   AF-A0A671YXF3-F1
#
_cell.length_a   1.000
_cell.length_b   1.000
_cell.length_c   1.000
_cell.angle_alpha   90.00
_cell.angle_beta   90.00
_cell.angle_gamma   90.00
#
_symmetry.space_group_name_H-M   'P 1'
#
loop_
_entity.id
_entity.type
_entity.pdbx_description
1 polymer ?
#
loop_
_entity_poly.entity_id
_entity_poly.type
_entity_poly.pdbx_seq_one_letter_code
_entity_poly.pdbx_strand_id
1 'polypeptide(L)'
;MIPTLNYSSWSSFLFQGGKKGKKAAGEKGKGGKGAGRLNGHHQENGMENMMLFEVVKMGRSAMQSVVDDWIVAYKHDRDVALLDLINFFIQCSGCKGVVSGEMFRNMQNSEIIRRMTEEFDEDSGDYPLTIAGPQWKKFKSSFCEFISVLVRQCQYSIIYDEYMMDTVISLLTGLSDSQVRAFRHTSTLAAMKLMTALVNVALNLSINMDNTQRQYEAERNKIVAKRANDRLELLLQKRKELQENQDEIENMMNAIFKGVFVHRYRDSIAEIRAICIEEIGVWMKLYSDAFLNDSYLKYVGWTMHDKQGEVRLKCLTALQGLYYNRELNARLELFTSRFKDRIVSMTLDKEYDVAVQAIKLLTLVLNSTDEVLTPEDCESVYHLVYSAHRPVAIAAGEFLFKKLFSQREPEEEGAPKRRGRQSPNANLIKTTVFFFLESELHEHAAYLVDSLWECGAELLKDWECMISLLLDDPLPGEEALTERQETALIEIMLCTVRQAAECHPPVGRGTGKRVMTAKEKKTQMDDRTRMTELFAVALPPLLAKYAVDAEKVTNLLQLPQFFDLEIYTTGRLEKHLESLLRQIREIVEKHTDTEVLEVCSKTYHALCNEEFTIFNRVDIARSQLLDELVDKFNRLLEDFLQEGEDADEDDAYQVLSTLKRITAFHNAHDLSGWDLFTSNFKLLNTGIENGDMPEQIVIHSLQCTHYVILWHLAKSSEGSSRKDDLVTLRKQMRAFCMMCQRYLTNVNTAVKEQAFTILCDLLLIFSHQMVSGGREHLDSLVYSPEDSLQSELLSFILNHVFIDQDDDTNSTDGQQDDEAVKIEALHKRRNLLAAYCKLIIYCVVEMRTGADIFKQYMRYYNDYGDIIKETMSKTRQIDKIQCAKTLILSLQQLFNEMLSELGHGFDRSSSAFCGIKELARRFSLTFGLDQVKTRDAIAMLHKDGIEFAFKDPSPQGEGGPPLNLAFLDILSEFSSKLMRQDKRTVHMYLERFMTFQMALQREDCWLPLISYRNSLQAGGDDDTMSVMSGYSSRGSSIRSKKTKPPVATAGTSAAKRKLPEGIAYIGNRKIGFGLIKSPNVCVLKSLLIKHSRAFSSQVTWMLAQRQQEEARQQQERAMNYAKLRTNLHRRGTGLMEEDEEPIVEDVMMSSEGRMDDLNEGMDFDTMDIDLVRYTFR
;
A
#
# COMPACT_ATOMS: atom_id res chain seq x y z
N MET A 1 -36.20 10.45 -20.82
CA MET A 1 -36.86 9.36 -20.04
C MET A 1 -36.50 8.00 -20.62
N ILE A 2 -35.77 7.17 -19.88
CA ILE A 2 -35.60 5.72 -20.17
C ILE A 2 -36.81 4.96 -19.58
N PRO A 3 -37.30 3.87 -20.22
CA PRO A 3 -38.32 3.01 -19.60
C PRO A 3 -37.77 2.29 -18.36
N THR A 4 -38.09 2.82 -17.18
CA THR A 4 -37.69 2.23 -15.89
C THR A 4 -38.41 0.92 -15.63
N LEU A 5 -37.67 -0.20 -15.58
CA LEU A 5 -38.17 -1.46 -15.02
C LEU A 5 -38.23 -1.37 -13.48
N ASN A 6 -39.19 -0.59 -13.01
CA ASN A 6 -39.39 -0.26 -11.60
C ASN A 6 -40.13 -1.40 -10.88
N TYR A 7 -39.50 -2.00 -9.85
CA TYR A 7 -40.05 -3.14 -9.12
C TYR A 7 -40.14 -2.92 -7.60
N SER A 8 -40.78 -1.83 -7.20
CA SER A 8 -41.45 -1.72 -5.90
C SER A 8 -42.66 -0.79 -6.03
N SER A 9 -43.81 -1.00 -5.38
CA SER A 9 -44.24 -2.13 -4.53
C SER A 9 -45.76 -2.34 -4.66
N TRP A 10 -46.27 -3.53 -4.35
CA TRP A 10 -47.69 -3.76 -4.04
C TRP A 10 -47.81 -4.79 -2.92
N SER A 11 -48.42 -4.39 -1.79
CA SER A 11 -48.69 -5.29 -0.66
C SER A 11 -49.93 -4.86 0.13
N SER A 12 -51.08 -5.50 -0.11
CA SER A 12 -52.12 -5.74 0.91
C SER A 12 -53.32 -6.53 0.36
N PHE A 13 -54.04 -7.20 1.26
CA PHE A 13 -55.29 -7.97 1.07
C PHE A 13 -55.21 -9.18 0.09
N LEU A 14 -55.49 -10.41 0.51
CA LEU A 14 -56.44 -10.87 1.55
C LEU A 14 -55.86 -11.88 2.56
N PHE A 15 -56.55 -12.03 3.69
CA PHE A 15 -56.11 -12.77 4.88
C PHE A 15 -57.19 -13.77 5.36
N GLN A 16 -56.88 -15.07 5.36
CA GLN A 16 -57.50 -16.10 6.23
C GLN A 16 -56.47 -17.24 6.38
N GLY A 17 -56.11 -17.76 7.56
CA GLY A 17 -56.35 -17.39 8.96
C GLY A 17 -55.75 -18.48 9.87
N GLY A 18 -55.41 -18.28 11.15
CA GLY A 18 -55.48 -17.12 12.03
C GLY A 18 -55.32 -17.56 13.51
N LYS A 19 -55.42 -16.62 14.47
CA LYS A 19 -55.25 -16.81 15.95
C LYS A 19 -53.78 -17.06 16.36
N LYS A 20 -53.28 -16.72 17.57
CA LYS A 20 -53.62 -15.81 18.70
C LYS A 20 -52.33 -15.78 19.57
N GLY A 21 -51.92 -14.73 20.28
CA GLY A 21 -52.36 -13.34 20.45
C GLY A 21 -51.57 -12.69 21.61
N LYS A 22 -51.24 -11.39 21.54
CA LYS A 22 -50.48 -10.67 22.60
C LYS A 22 -51.26 -10.58 23.92
N LYS A 23 -50.54 -10.48 25.05
CA LYS A 23 -50.88 -9.54 26.14
C LYS A 23 -49.64 -9.12 26.94
N ALA A 24 -49.79 -8.07 27.76
CA ALA A 24 -48.70 -7.24 28.28
C ALA A 24 -48.52 -7.33 29.81
N ALA A 25 -47.69 -6.44 30.37
CA ALA A 25 -47.19 -6.46 31.75
C ALA A 25 -48.27 -6.33 32.85
N GLY A 26 -47.88 -6.72 34.07
CA GLY A 26 -48.60 -6.57 35.33
C GLY A 26 -47.62 -6.46 36.51
N GLU A 27 -48.10 -6.03 37.68
CA GLU A 27 -47.25 -5.44 38.73
C GLU A 27 -46.78 -6.36 39.88
N LYS A 28 -45.86 -5.79 40.67
CA LYS A 28 -45.30 -6.18 41.97
C LYS A 28 -46.23 -6.99 42.90
N GLY A 29 -45.66 -8.00 43.57
CA GLY A 29 -46.23 -8.62 44.77
C GLY A 29 -45.13 -9.13 45.73
N LYS A 30 -45.26 -8.87 47.04
CA LYS A 30 -44.36 -9.40 48.08
C LYS A 30 -44.89 -10.74 48.62
N GLY A 31 -44.01 -11.70 48.89
CA GLY A 31 -44.31 -12.91 49.66
C GLY A 31 -43.04 -13.73 49.91
N GLY A 32 -42.85 -14.26 51.12
CA GLY A 32 -41.65 -15.02 51.47
C GLY A 32 -41.91 -16.07 52.56
N LYS A 33 -40.86 -16.85 52.86
CA LYS A 33 -40.86 -18.17 53.52
C LYS A 33 -41.36 -19.31 52.60
N GLY A 34 -40.77 -20.50 52.57
CA GLY A 34 -39.48 -20.92 53.15
C GLY A 34 -39.53 -22.27 53.86
N ALA A 35 -39.08 -23.32 53.17
CA ALA A 35 -38.61 -24.60 53.74
C ALA A 35 -37.80 -25.31 52.63
N GLY A 36 -36.67 -25.94 52.97
CA GLY A 36 -35.78 -26.59 51.99
C GLY A 36 -35.99 -28.09 51.86
N ARG A 37 -35.34 -28.69 50.85
CA ARG A 37 -34.98 -30.11 50.82
C ARG A 37 -33.62 -30.30 50.15
N LEU A 38 -32.91 -31.34 50.57
CA LEU A 38 -31.52 -31.63 50.21
C LEU A 38 -31.40 -32.47 48.94
N ASN A 39 -30.17 -32.49 48.41
CA ASN A 39 -29.58 -33.47 47.49
C ASN A 39 -30.25 -33.71 46.13
N GLY A 40 -29.50 -33.35 45.09
CA GLY A 40 -28.63 -34.36 44.51
C GLY A 40 -29.12 -35.02 43.22
N HIS A 41 -28.68 -34.47 42.10
CA HIS A 41 -28.31 -35.27 40.93
C HIS A 41 -27.08 -34.64 40.27
N HIS A 42 -25.91 -35.26 40.46
CA HIS A 42 -24.85 -35.13 39.47
C HIS A 42 -25.33 -35.83 38.20
N GLN A 43 -24.99 -35.25 37.05
CA GLN A 43 -25.17 -35.88 35.75
C GLN A 43 -23.80 -36.39 35.31
N GLU A 44 -23.50 -37.63 35.66
CA GLU A 44 -22.26 -38.30 35.27
C GLU A 44 -22.18 -38.38 33.74
N ASN A 45 -21.17 -37.72 33.16
CA ASN A 45 -20.88 -37.71 31.73
C ASN A 45 -19.36 -37.74 31.55
N GLY A 46 -18.79 -38.94 31.58
CA GLY A 46 -17.39 -39.30 31.23
C GLY A 46 -16.37 -38.17 31.26
N MET A 47 -15.94 -37.75 32.46
CA MET A 47 -15.02 -36.63 32.67
C MET A 47 -13.86 -36.96 33.61
N GLU A 48 -13.55 -38.24 33.79
CA GLU A 48 -12.38 -38.72 34.54
C GLU A 48 -11.18 -38.89 33.59
N ASN A 49 -10.01 -38.40 34.01
CA ASN A 49 -8.71 -38.48 33.31
C ASN A 49 -8.60 -37.73 31.96
N MET A 50 -8.97 -36.45 31.90
CA MET A 50 -8.40 -35.50 30.91
C MET A 50 -7.10 -34.89 31.46
N MET A 51 -6.09 -34.70 30.61
CA MET A 51 -4.83 -34.07 31.02
C MET A 51 -4.96 -32.55 31.16
N LEU A 52 -4.17 -31.92 32.05
CA LEU A 52 -4.23 -30.48 32.33
C LEU A 52 -4.07 -29.62 31.05
N PHE A 53 -3.25 -30.07 30.10
CA PHE A 53 -3.11 -29.44 28.78
C PHE A 53 -4.43 -29.39 28.01
N GLU A 54 -5.20 -30.48 28.00
CA GLU A 54 -6.48 -30.57 27.30
C GLU A 54 -7.53 -29.67 27.94
N VAL A 55 -7.58 -29.64 29.28
CA VAL A 55 -8.50 -28.77 30.04
C VAL A 55 -8.27 -27.30 29.70
N VAL A 56 -7.01 -26.84 29.73
CA VAL A 56 -6.62 -25.46 29.37
C VAL A 56 -6.85 -25.16 27.89
N LYS A 57 -6.55 -26.11 26.98
CA LYS A 57 -6.76 -25.98 25.53
C LYS A 57 -8.23 -25.91 25.13
N MET A 58 -9.10 -26.69 25.75
CA MET A 58 -10.54 -26.58 25.52
C MET A 58 -11.11 -25.30 26.16
N GLY A 59 -10.62 -24.94 27.36
CA GLY A 59 -11.02 -23.73 28.08
C GLY A 59 -12.53 -23.65 28.30
N ARG A 60 -13.14 -24.75 28.76
CA ARG A 60 -14.59 -24.85 29.07
C ARG A 60 -14.90 -24.48 30.52
N SER A 61 -13.94 -24.69 31.42
CA SER A 61 -14.02 -24.35 32.85
C SER A 61 -13.47 -22.93 33.09
N ALA A 62 -13.88 -22.30 34.20
CA ALA A 62 -13.22 -21.09 34.67
C ALA A 62 -11.80 -21.42 35.13
N MET A 63 -10.80 -20.64 34.72
CA MET A 63 -9.38 -20.93 34.97
C MET A 63 -9.05 -21.07 36.47
N GLN A 64 -9.73 -20.25 37.28
CA GLN A 64 -9.70 -20.31 38.74
C GLN A 64 -10.01 -21.70 39.31
N SER A 65 -11.03 -22.40 38.78
CA SER A 65 -11.38 -23.76 39.25
C SER A 65 -10.24 -24.73 38.99
N VAL A 66 -9.69 -24.73 37.77
CA VAL A 66 -8.59 -25.63 37.38
C VAL A 66 -7.35 -25.42 38.26
N VAL A 67 -7.10 -24.18 38.67
CA VAL A 67 -6.05 -23.83 39.64
C VAL A 67 -6.38 -24.29 41.06
N ASP A 68 -7.61 -24.08 41.53
CA ASP A 68 -8.04 -24.51 42.87
C ASP A 68 -8.01 -26.05 43.00
N ASP A 69 -8.46 -26.76 41.97
CA ASP A 69 -8.44 -28.23 41.87
C ASP A 69 -6.99 -28.75 41.91
N TRP A 70 -6.06 -28.12 41.17
CA TRP A 70 -4.63 -28.44 41.23
C TRP A 70 -4.00 -28.11 42.60
N ILE A 71 -4.40 -27.00 43.24
CA ILE A 71 -3.95 -26.62 44.59
C ILE A 71 -4.45 -27.61 45.65
N VAL A 72 -5.63 -28.21 45.46
CA VAL A 72 -6.13 -29.31 46.31
C VAL A 72 -5.32 -30.59 46.09
N ALA A 73 -4.98 -30.93 44.84
CA ALA A 73 -4.11 -32.06 44.54
C ALA A 73 -2.71 -31.89 45.17
N TYR A 74 -2.08 -30.73 45.02
CA TYR A 74 -0.76 -30.41 45.61
C TYR A 74 -0.73 -30.47 47.15
N LYS A 75 -1.86 -30.16 47.81
CA LYS A 75 -2.03 -30.33 49.26
C LYS A 75 -2.24 -31.79 49.70
N HIS A 76 -2.55 -32.69 48.78
CA HIS A 76 -2.70 -34.12 49.03
C HIS A 76 -1.39 -34.88 48.75
N ASP A 77 -0.81 -34.68 47.57
CA ASP A 77 0.48 -35.23 47.14
C ASP A 77 1.22 -34.19 46.27
N ARG A 78 2.40 -33.76 46.74
CA ARG A 78 3.21 -32.73 46.07
C ARG A 78 3.91 -33.26 44.83
N ASP A 79 4.45 -34.48 44.90
CA ASP A 79 5.22 -35.10 43.81
C ASP A 79 4.31 -35.34 42.60
N VAL A 80 3.11 -35.86 42.84
CA VAL A 80 2.12 -36.13 41.77
C VAL A 80 1.63 -34.84 41.12
N ALA A 81 1.25 -33.84 41.91
CA ALA A 81 0.76 -32.57 41.36
C ALA A 81 1.85 -31.78 40.60
N LEU A 82 3.11 -31.83 41.05
CA LEU A 82 4.23 -31.26 40.28
C LEU A 82 4.54 -32.04 39.02
N LEU A 83 4.43 -33.38 39.03
CA LEU A 83 4.60 -34.20 37.82
C LEU A 83 3.57 -33.83 36.74
N ASP A 84 2.32 -33.58 37.11
CA ASP A 84 1.28 -33.10 36.19
C ASP A 84 1.59 -31.68 35.67
N LEU A 85 2.13 -30.80 36.51
CA LEU A 85 2.52 -29.43 36.11
C LEU A 85 3.75 -29.42 35.18
N ILE A 86 4.72 -30.31 35.40
CA ILE A 86 5.88 -30.53 34.52
C ILE A 86 5.39 -31.02 33.15
N ASN A 87 4.54 -32.06 33.14
CA ASN A 87 3.98 -32.60 31.90
C ASN A 87 3.12 -31.58 31.16
N PHE A 88 2.37 -30.72 31.87
CA PHE A 88 1.64 -29.61 31.27
C PHE A 88 2.55 -28.66 30.47
N PHE A 89 3.71 -28.25 31.01
CA PHE A 89 4.64 -27.37 30.27
C PHE A 89 5.29 -28.07 29.05
N ILE A 90 5.60 -29.36 29.18
CA ILE A 90 6.11 -30.19 28.07
C ILE A 90 5.05 -30.31 26.95
N GLN A 91 3.81 -30.66 27.28
CA GLN A 91 2.70 -30.80 26.33
C GLN A 91 2.26 -29.47 25.71
N CYS A 92 2.32 -28.37 26.46
CA CYS A 92 2.11 -27.02 25.90
C CYS A 92 3.17 -26.64 24.85
N SER A 93 4.32 -27.32 24.85
CA SER A 93 5.34 -27.19 23.80
C SER A 93 5.08 -28.09 22.58
N GLY A 94 4.01 -28.91 22.58
CA GLY A 94 3.67 -29.82 21.48
C GLY A 94 4.32 -31.20 21.54
N CYS A 95 5.24 -31.42 22.49
CA CYS A 95 5.83 -32.74 22.77
C CYS A 95 4.73 -33.72 23.22
N LYS A 96 4.69 -34.92 22.62
CA LYS A 96 3.77 -36.01 23.01
C LYS A 96 4.36 -36.93 24.10
N GLY A 97 5.66 -36.87 24.34
CA GLY A 97 6.35 -37.58 25.41
C GLY A 97 5.85 -37.20 26.81
N VAL A 98 6.05 -38.11 27.77
CA VAL A 98 5.51 -37.98 29.13
C VAL A 98 6.61 -38.24 30.17
N VAL A 99 6.87 -37.25 31.01
CA VAL A 99 7.78 -37.39 32.16
C VAL A 99 7.11 -38.30 33.19
N SER A 100 7.79 -39.40 33.57
CA SER A 100 7.28 -40.34 34.57
C SER A 100 7.71 -39.98 35.98
N GLY A 101 6.98 -40.48 36.98
CA GLY A 101 7.35 -40.38 38.40
C GLY A 101 8.61 -41.17 38.80
N GLU A 102 9.23 -41.91 37.88
CA GLU A 102 10.60 -42.42 38.07
C GLU A 102 11.62 -41.39 37.58
N MET A 103 11.40 -40.79 36.40
CA MET A 103 12.25 -39.75 35.85
C MET A 103 12.33 -38.53 36.77
N PHE A 104 11.20 -38.05 37.27
CA PHE A 104 11.14 -36.88 38.17
C PHE A 104 11.94 -37.06 39.48
N ARG A 105 12.06 -38.29 40.00
CA ARG A 105 12.80 -38.57 41.25
C ARG A 105 14.26 -38.95 41.03
N ASN A 106 14.63 -39.44 39.84
CA ASN A 106 15.94 -40.05 39.58
C ASN A 106 16.79 -39.32 38.52
N MET A 107 16.25 -38.36 37.77
CA MET A 107 16.94 -37.68 36.66
C MET A 107 16.98 -36.17 36.86
N GLN A 108 18.02 -35.51 36.35
CA GLN A 108 18.09 -34.04 36.33
C GLN A 108 17.29 -33.45 35.17
N ASN A 109 16.85 -32.19 35.30
CA ASN A 109 16.09 -31.48 34.26
C ASN A 109 16.77 -31.51 32.88
N SER A 110 18.10 -31.41 32.82
CA SER A 110 18.88 -31.55 31.57
C SER A 110 18.69 -32.90 30.88
N GLU A 111 18.62 -33.99 31.65
CA GLU A 111 18.43 -35.35 31.16
C GLU A 111 16.97 -35.61 30.78
N ILE A 112 16.01 -35.07 31.55
CA ILE A 112 14.57 -35.12 31.28
C ILE A 112 14.28 -34.39 29.96
N ILE A 113 14.79 -33.16 29.79
CA ILE A 113 14.61 -32.37 28.56
C ILE A 113 15.21 -33.08 27.35
N ARG A 114 16.37 -33.75 27.51
CA ARG A 114 16.93 -34.58 26.44
C ARG A 114 16.00 -35.73 26.07
N ARG A 115 15.47 -36.50 27.03
CA ARG A 115 14.49 -37.56 26.72
C ARG A 115 13.21 -37.03 26.11
N MET A 116 12.67 -35.92 26.58
CA MET A 116 11.49 -35.27 25.97
C MET A 116 11.78 -34.67 24.59
N THR A 117 13.05 -34.54 24.19
CA THR A 117 13.47 -34.23 22.81
C THR A 117 13.59 -35.51 21.97
N GLU A 118 14.04 -36.63 22.56
CA GLU A 118 14.07 -37.95 21.92
C GLU A 118 12.66 -38.56 21.73
N GLU A 119 11.73 -38.24 22.63
CA GLU A 119 10.33 -38.69 22.69
C GLU A 119 9.34 -37.59 22.27
N PHE A 120 9.77 -36.60 21.48
CA PHE A 120 8.92 -35.46 21.09
C PHE A 120 7.74 -35.90 20.18
N ASP A 121 8.02 -36.82 19.25
CA ASP A 121 7.07 -37.45 18.30
C ASP A 121 6.29 -36.43 17.45
N GLU A 122 6.96 -35.45 16.85
CA GLU A 122 6.31 -34.45 16.00
C GLU A 122 5.91 -34.96 14.61
N ASP A 123 4.68 -34.65 14.18
CA ASP A 123 4.21 -34.89 12.81
C ASP A 123 4.67 -33.78 11.83
N SER A 124 5.13 -32.63 12.36
CA SER A 124 5.61 -31.46 11.61
C SER A 124 6.37 -30.50 12.53
N GLY A 125 7.01 -29.46 11.98
CA GLY A 125 7.71 -28.43 12.77
C GLY A 125 6.81 -27.44 13.55
N ASP A 126 5.50 -27.64 13.57
CA ASP A 126 4.53 -26.78 14.26
C ASP A 126 4.30 -27.19 15.71
N TYR A 127 4.05 -26.20 16.58
CA TYR A 127 3.76 -26.39 18.00
C TYR A 127 2.69 -25.40 18.48
N PRO A 128 2.04 -25.61 19.65
CA PRO A 128 0.84 -24.88 20.08
C PRO A 128 0.86 -23.35 20.08
N LEU A 129 2.04 -22.71 19.96
CA LEU A 129 2.21 -21.26 19.88
C LEU A 129 2.42 -20.71 18.46
N THR A 130 2.74 -21.55 17.46
CA THR A 130 2.86 -21.15 16.04
C THR A 130 1.60 -21.44 15.23
N ILE A 131 0.84 -22.48 15.59
CA ILE A 131 -0.31 -22.92 14.79
C ILE A 131 -1.37 -21.81 14.72
N ALA A 132 -1.78 -21.46 13.50
CA ALA A 132 -2.75 -20.41 13.25
C ALA A 132 -4.18 -20.81 13.64
N GLY A 133 -5.00 -19.80 13.96
CA GLY A 133 -6.45 -19.92 14.10
C GLY A 133 -7.02 -19.54 15.48
N PRO A 134 -8.35 -19.36 15.61
CA PRO A 134 -8.96 -18.84 16.83
C PRO A 134 -8.78 -19.73 18.07
N GLN A 135 -8.76 -21.06 17.90
CA GLN A 135 -8.59 -22.00 19.02
C GLN A 135 -7.19 -21.91 19.63
N TRP A 136 -6.14 -21.83 18.81
CA TRP A 136 -4.76 -21.71 19.30
C TRP A 136 -4.45 -20.32 19.86
N LYS A 137 -5.05 -19.25 19.29
CA LYS A 137 -5.06 -17.92 19.92
C LYS A 137 -5.71 -17.95 21.31
N LYS A 138 -6.86 -18.63 21.48
CA LYS A 138 -7.49 -18.84 22.79
C LYS A 138 -6.58 -19.64 23.73
N PHE A 139 -6.00 -20.75 23.27
CA PHE A 139 -5.06 -21.54 24.06
C PHE A 139 -3.88 -20.70 24.57
N LYS A 140 -3.24 -19.87 23.72
CA LYS A 140 -2.14 -18.98 24.13
C LYS A 140 -2.57 -18.02 25.25
N SER A 141 -3.78 -17.45 25.17
CA SER A 141 -4.36 -16.64 26.25
C SER A 141 -4.60 -17.46 27.52
N SER A 142 -5.26 -18.61 27.42
CA SER A 142 -5.58 -19.48 28.58
C SER A 142 -4.34 -20.07 29.25
N PHE A 143 -3.26 -20.34 28.50
CA PHE A 143 -1.95 -20.74 29.03
C PHE A 143 -1.31 -19.62 29.87
N CYS A 144 -1.33 -18.38 29.36
CA CYS A 144 -0.84 -17.22 30.10
C CYS A 144 -1.70 -16.94 31.35
N GLU A 145 -3.02 -17.10 31.24
CA GLU A 145 -3.96 -16.93 32.34
C GLU A 145 -3.76 -17.97 33.45
N PHE A 146 -3.61 -19.25 33.10
CA PHE A 146 -3.37 -20.35 34.05
C PHE A 146 -2.18 -20.05 34.99
N ILE A 147 -1.02 -19.73 34.41
CA ILE A 147 0.21 -19.39 35.16
C ILE A 147 -0.03 -18.16 36.06
N SER A 148 -0.70 -17.12 35.53
CA SER A 148 -0.99 -15.90 36.28
C SER A 148 -1.92 -16.13 37.48
N VAL A 149 -2.91 -17.00 37.33
CA VAL A 149 -3.88 -17.34 38.38
C VAL A 149 -3.28 -18.30 39.41
N LEU A 150 -2.48 -19.27 38.97
CA LEU A 150 -1.77 -20.24 39.83
C LEU A 150 -0.92 -19.53 40.89
N VAL A 151 0.01 -18.68 40.46
CA VAL A 151 0.88 -17.89 41.34
C VAL A 151 0.05 -17.01 42.28
N ARG A 152 -1.00 -16.37 41.76
CA ARG A 152 -1.88 -15.48 42.53
C ARG A 152 -2.62 -16.21 43.66
N GLN A 153 -2.98 -17.48 43.48
CA GLN A 153 -3.63 -18.27 44.55
C GLN A 153 -2.63 -18.90 45.52
N CYS A 154 -1.41 -19.20 45.07
CA CYS A 154 -0.31 -19.65 45.94
C CYS A 154 0.30 -18.53 46.81
N GLN A 155 0.07 -17.25 46.49
CA GLN A 155 0.81 -16.08 47.00
C GLN A 155 0.86 -15.88 48.53
N TYR A 156 0.01 -16.58 49.30
CA TYR A 156 -0.11 -16.45 50.76
C TYR A 156 0.34 -17.71 51.53
N SER A 157 0.81 -18.76 50.85
CA SER A 157 1.29 -19.99 51.50
C SER A 157 2.24 -20.80 50.61
N ILE A 158 1.69 -21.54 49.62
CA ILE A 158 2.42 -22.50 48.79
C ILE A 158 3.63 -21.87 48.07
N ILE A 159 3.57 -20.58 47.72
CA ILE A 159 4.67 -19.91 47.02
C ILE A 159 5.98 -19.84 47.84
N TYR A 160 5.90 -19.96 49.18
CA TYR A 160 7.04 -19.91 50.11
C TYR A 160 7.38 -21.30 50.69
N ASP A 161 7.00 -22.39 50.01
CA ASP A 161 7.15 -23.75 50.56
C ASP A 161 8.47 -24.47 50.22
N GLU A 162 9.45 -23.70 49.70
CA GLU A 162 10.80 -24.12 49.28
C GLU A 162 10.83 -25.30 48.28
N TYR A 163 9.72 -25.55 47.56
CA TYR A 163 9.61 -26.72 46.68
C TYR A 163 8.86 -26.48 45.37
N MET A 164 7.67 -25.85 45.43
CA MET A 164 6.81 -25.67 44.25
C MET A 164 7.44 -24.75 43.20
N MET A 165 7.88 -23.56 43.62
CA MET A 165 8.42 -22.54 42.73
C MET A 165 9.79 -22.93 42.18
N ASP A 166 10.69 -23.46 43.01
CA ASP A 166 12.03 -23.90 42.61
C ASP A 166 11.98 -24.98 41.53
N THR A 167 11.09 -25.97 41.68
CA THR A 167 10.89 -27.02 40.68
C THR A 167 10.46 -26.43 39.34
N VAL A 168 9.49 -25.50 39.34
CA VAL A 168 8.98 -24.84 38.13
C VAL A 168 10.02 -23.91 37.49
N ILE A 169 10.69 -23.07 38.28
CA ILE A 169 11.72 -22.14 37.78
C ILE A 169 12.92 -22.90 37.21
N SER A 170 13.35 -23.98 37.87
CA SER A 170 14.43 -24.85 37.39
C SER A 170 14.08 -25.52 36.06
N LEU A 171 12.86 -26.08 35.94
CA LEU A 171 12.39 -26.69 34.69
C LEU A 171 12.31 -25.65 33.56
N LEU A 172 11.65 -24.53 33.79
CA LEU A 172 11.44 -23.50 32.77
C LEU A 172 12.77 -22.86 32.33
N THR A 173 13.71 -22.66 33.25
CA THR A 173 15.05 -22.17 32.91
C THR A 173 15.78 -23.16 32.02
N GLY A 174 15.79 -24.45 32.37
CA GLY A 174 16.40 -25.50 31.55
C GLY A 174 15.76 -25.63 30.16
N LEU A 175 14.43 -25.60 30.08
CA LEU A 175 13.71 -25.62 28.80
C LEU A 175 14.02 -24.38 27.95
N SER A 176 14.27 -23.22 28.58
CA SER A 176 14.59 -21.98 27.89
C SER A 176 16.01 -21.92 27.32
N ASP A 177 16.91 -22.85 27.69
CA ASP A 177 18.22 -22.98 27.05
C ASP A 177 18.27 -24.13 26.01
N SER A 178 17.17 -24.88 25.86
CA SER A 178 17.06 -25.93 24.85
C SER A 178 17.18 -25.37 23.43
N GLN A 179 17.91 -26.08 22.57
CA GLN A 179 18.02 -25.74 21.15
C GLN A 179 16.68 -25.93 20.42
N VAL A 180 15.81 -26.83 20.92
CA VAL A 180 14.46 -27.07 20.41
C VAL A 180 13.61 -25.81 20.55
N ARG A 181 13.25 -25.18 19.42
CA ARG A 181 12.48 -23.93 19.39
C ARG A 181 11.15 -24.05 20.15
N ALA A 182 10.47 -25.20 20.04
CA ALA A 182 9.17 -25.42 20.67
C ALA A 182 9.22 -25.38 22.21
N PHE A 183 10.19 -26.06 22.82
CA PHE A 183 10.47 -25.94 24.26
C PHE A 183 10.92 -24.53 24.63
N ARG A 184 11.87 -23.94 23.90
CA ARG A 184 12.45 -22.63 24.25
C ARG A 184 11.45 -21.48 24.17
N HIS A 185 10.58 -21.45 23.16
CA HIS A 185 9.54 -20.43 23.02
C HIS A 185 8.48 -20.57 24.12
N THR A 186 7.95 -21.78 24.33
CA THR A 186 6.89 -22.02 25.32
C THR A 186 7.37 -21.78 26.74
N SER A 187 8.57 -22.26 27.10
CA SER A 187 9.14 -22.03 28.43
C SER A 187 9.52 -20.57 28.67
N THR A 188 10.01 -19.84 27.65
CA THR A 188 10.24 -18.39 27.79
C THR A 188 8.92 -17.66 28.03
N LEU A 189 7.86 -17.96 27.25
CA LEU A 189 6.54 -17.36 27.48
C LEU A 189 6.00 -17.67 28.89
N ALA A 190 6.15 -18.92 29.34
CA ALA A 190 5.77 -19.33 30.69
C ALA A 190 6.56 -18.57 31.77
N ALA A 191 7.88 -18.51 31.64
CA ALA A 191 8.77 -17.85 32.59
C ALA A 191 8.53 -16.33 32.65
N MET A 192 8.28 -15.66 31.52
CA MET A 192 7.97 -14.23 31.54
C MET A 192 6.59 -13.96 32.17
N LYS A 193 5.59 -14.84 31.98
CA LYS A 193 4.29 -14.74 32.68
C LYS A 193 4.38 -15.07 34.18
N LEU A 194 5.22 -16.03 34.54
CA LEU A 194 5.58 -16.37 35.93
C LEU A 194 6.21 -15.15 36.63
N MET A 195 7.17 -14.49 35.97
CA MET A 195 7.78 -13.23 36.43
C MET A 195 6.73 -12.13 36.59
N THR A 196 5.87 -11.89 35.59
CA THR A 196 4.78 -10.90 35.67
C THR A 196 3.85 -11.17 36.86
N ALA A 197 3.58 -12.43 37.20
CA ALA A 197 2.79 -12.79 38.37
C ALA A 197 3.55 -12.56 39.69
N LEU A 198 4.85 -12.88 39.76
CA LEU A 198 5.70 -12.57 40.92
C LEU A 198 5.81 -11.07 41.20
N VAL A 199 5.90 -10.23 40.16
CA VAL A 199 5.88 -8.75 40.32
C VAL A 199 4.58 -8.26 40.96
N ASN A 200 3.43 -8.90 40.69
CA ASN A 200 2.18 -8.61 41.40
C ASN A 200 2.25 -9.02 42.89
N VAL A 201 2.92 -10.14 43.23
CA VAL A 201 3.08 -10.58 44.62
C VAL A 201 4.01 -9.63 45.38
N ALA A 202 5.14 -9.23 44.79
CA ALA A 202 6.06 -8.25 45.38
C ALA A 202 5.38 -6.89 45.63
N LEU A 203 4.56 -6.41 44.69
CA LEU A 203 3.76 -5.20 44.87
C LEU A 203 2.75 -5.35 46.03
N ASN A 204 2.06 -6.49 46.12
CA ASN A 204 1.14 -6.79 47.23
C ASN A 204 1.86 -6.89 48.58
N LEU A 205 3.06 -7.48 48.64
CA LEU A 205 3.89 -7.56 49.83
C LEU A 205 4.35 -6.17 50.28
N SER A 206 4.89 -5.37 49.37
CA SER A 206 5.29 -3.98 49.61
C SER A 206 4.13 -3.16 50.21
N ILE A 207 2.95 -3.17 49.58
CA ILE A 207 1.74 -2.47 50.10
C ILE A 207 1.35 -2.97 51.49
N ASN A 208 1.45 -4.28 51.76
CA ASN A 208 1.16 -4.86 53.08
C ASN A 208 2.22 -4.52 54.15
N MET A 209 3.48 -4.43 53.76
CA MET A 209 4.59 -4.02 54.64
C MET A 209 4.41 -2.56 55.06
N ASP A 210 4.09 -1.70 54.10
CA ASP A 210 3.75 -0.28 54.28
C ASP A 210 2.56 -0.07 55.22
N ASN A 211 1.47 -0.82 55.00
CA ASN A 211 0.29 -0.83 55.86
C ASN A 211 0.61 -1.33 57.28
N THR A 212 1.53 -2.29 57.42
CA THR A 212 1.98 -2.83 58.72
C THR A 212 2.90 -1.83 59.44
N GLN A 213 3.79 -1.15 58.71
CA GLN A 213 4.66 -0.08 59.22
C GLN A 213 3.83 1.10 59.75
N ARG A 214 2.84 1.57 58.98
CA ARG A 214 1.92 2.63 59.42
C ARG A 214 1.09 2.23 60.66
N GLN A 215 0.71 0.95 60.79
CA GLN A 215 0.07 0.44 62.01
C GLN A 215 1.02 0.38 63.21
N TYR A 216 2.27 -0.04 63.01
CA TYR A 216 3.31 -0.06 64.04
C TYR A 216 3.60 1.35 64.57
N GLU A 217 3.75 2.33 63.68
CA GLU A 217 3.95 3.73 64.04
C GLU A 217 2.74 4.32 64.78
N ALA A 218 1.52 4.06 64.31
CA ALA A 218 0.30 4.52 64.98
C ALA A 218 0.13 3.94 66.40
N GLU A 219 0.54 2.69 66.64
CA GLU A 219 0.54 2.07 67.97
C GLU A 219 1.70 2.61 68.84
N ARG A 220 2.88 2.84 68.24
CA ARG A 220 4.09 3.34 68.91
C ARG A 220 3.89 4.79 69.39
N ASN A 221 3.25 5.62 68.58
CA ASN A 221 3.03 7.04 68.85
C ASN A 221 1.92 7.31 69.88
N LYS A 222 1.25 6.26 70.40
CA LYS A 222 0.36 6.41 71.56
C LYS A 222 1.13 6.80 72.82
N ILE A 223 0.47 7.59 73.66
CA ILE A 223 0.87 7.88 75.04
C ILE A 223 1.12 6.55 75.77
N VAL A 224 2.22 6.44 76.51
CA VAL A 224 2.73 5.17 77.08
C VAL A 224 1.67 4.38 77.84
N ALA A 225 0.82 5.04 78.64
CA ALA A 225 -0.28 4.40 79.39
C ALA A 225 -1.45 3.83 78.53
N LYS A 226 -1.41 4.01 77.20
CA LYS A 226 -2.38 3.49 76.22
C LYS A 226 -1.74 2.69 75.08
N ARG A 227 -0.44 2.38 75.19
CA ARG A 227 0.33 1.62 74.20
C ARG A 227 0.25 0.12 74.51
N ALA A 228 -0.18 -0.70 73.56
CA ALA A 228 -0.12 -2.15 73.69
C ALA A 228 1.25 -2.66 73.21
N ASN A 229 2.16 -2.98 74.13
CA ASN A 229 3.51 -3.45 73.79
C ASN A 229 3.49 -4.79 73.04
N ASP A 230 2.66 -5.74 73.50
CA ASP A 230 2.48 -7.07 72.88
C ASP A 230 2.01 -6.94 71.42
N ARG A 231 1.23 -5.89 71.11
CA ARG A 231 0.80 -5.56 69.75
C ARG A 231 1.90 -4.93 68.91
N LEU A 232 2.82 -4.16 69.52
CA LEU A 232 4.01 -3.65 68.84
C LEU A 232 4.97 -4.78 68.49
N GLU A 233 5.16 -5.75 69.39
CA GLU A 233 5.95 -6.94 69.16
C GLU A 233 5.36 -7.81 68.04
N LEU A 234 4.04 -8.07 68.07
CA LEU A 234 3.33 -8.76 66.99
C LEU A 234 3.43 -8.03 65.64
N LEU A 235 3.36 -6.70 65.62
CA LEU A 235 3.52 -5.90 64.39
C LEU A 235 4.97 -5.89 63.87
N LEU A 236 5.97 -5.93 64.76
CA LEU A 236 7.38 -6.08 64.38
C LEU A 236 7.66 -7.46 63.81
N GLN A 237 7.16 -8.51 64.45
CA GLN A 237 7.29 -9.90 63.99
C GLN A 237 6.61 -10.09 62.63
N LYS A 238 5.36 -9.62 62.48
CA LYS A 238 4.67 -9.64 61.17
C LYS A 238 5.40 -8.84 60.09
N ARG A 239 6.02 -7.71 60.43
CA ARG A 239 6.83 -6.94 59.47
C ARG A 239 8.11 -7.69 59.07
N LYS A 240 8.71 -8.45 59.99
CA LYS A 240 9.86 -9.33 59.70
C LYS A 240 9.45 -10.47 58.75
N GLU A 241 8.33 -11.15 59.02
CA GLU A 241 7.76 -12.19 58.14
C GLU A 241 7.45 -11.65 56.74
N LEU A 242 6.92 -10.42 56.63
CA LEU A 242 6.67 -9.77 55.33
C LEU A 242 7.96 -9.40 54.59
N GLN A 243 9.05 -9.08 55.29
CA GLN A 243 10.36 -8.84 54.67
C GLN A 243 10.99 -10.17 54.20
N GLU A 244 10.94 -11.22 55.02
CA GLU A 244 11.47 -12.55 54.65
C GLU A 244 10.74 -13.11 53.41
N ASN A 245 9.42 -12.90 53.31
CA ASN A 245 8.64 -13.21 52.10
C ASN A 245 8.98 -12.30 50.90
N GLN A 246 9.32 -11.02 51.13
CA GLN A 246 9.72 -10.08 50.07
C GLN A 246 11.07 -10.49 49.45
N ASP A 247 12.05 -10.75 50.31
CA ASP A 247 13.40 -11.19 49.93
C ASP A 247 13.34 -12.46 49.07
N GLU A 248 12.45 -13.40 49.42
CA GLU A 248 12.30 -14.67 48.71
C GLU A 248 11.57 -14.54 47.35
N ILE A 249 10.55 -13.68 47.24
CA ILE A 249 9.97 -13.34 45.93
C ILE A 249 11.01 -12.61 45.05
N GLU A 250 11.87 -11.77 45.64
CA GLU A 250 12.99 -11.15 44.93
C GLU A 250 14.07 -12.16 44.49
N ASN A 251 14.32 -13.23 45.25
CA ASN A 251 15.17 -14.36 44.83
C ASN A 251 14.61 -15.05 43.59
N MET A 252 13.32 -15.45 43.62
CA MET A 252 12.63 -16.07 42.48
C MET A 252 12.64 -15.17 41.23
N MET A 253 12.34 -13.87 41.41
CA MET A 253 12.39 -12.89 40.31
C MET A 253 13.80 -12.75 39.74
N ASN A 254 14.82 -12.70 40.59
CA ASN A 254 16.22 -12.65 40.16
C ASN A 254 16.64 -13.91 39.39
N ALA A 255 16.17 -15.10 39.81
CA ALA A 255 16.46 -16.36 39.14
C ALA A 255 15.89 -16.39 37.72
N ILE A 256 14.62 -16.04 37.53
CA ILE A 256 13.99 -15.96 36.20
C ILE A 256 14.65 -14.86 35.35
N PHE A 257 14.94 -13.69 35.93
CA PHE A 257 15.53 -12.58 35.18
C PHE A 257 16.94 -12.90 34.66
N LYS A 258 17.81 -13.46 35.52
CA LYS A 258 19.18 -13.80 35.17
C LYS A 258 19.26 -15.06 34.32
N GLY A 259 18.51 -16.10 34.66
CA GLY A 259 18.51 -17.39 33.95
C GLY A 259 17.80 -17.36 32.60
N VAL A 260 16.66 -16.66 32.49
CA VAL A 260 15.84 -16.64 31.28
C VAL A 260 15.93 -15.29 30.55
N PHE A 261 15.48 -14.19 31.16
CA PHE A 261 15.30 -12.92 30.44
C PHE A 261 16.60 -12.43 29.79
N VAL A 262 17.71 -12.37 30.54
CA VAL A 262 19.02 -11.86 30.09
C VAL A 262 19.62 -12.70 28.93
N HIS A 263 19.12 -13.91 28.69
CA HIS A 263 19.50 -14.76 27.57
C HIS A 263 18.48 -14.70 26.42
N ARG A 264 17.18 -14.65 26.72
CA ARG A 264 16.10 -14.76 25.72
C ARG A 264 15.64 -13.45 25.10
N TYR A 265 15.87 -12.28 25.72
CA TYR A 265 15.62 -10.99 25.06
C TYR A 265 16.46 -10.80 23.77
N ARG A 266 17.52 -11.59 23.62
CA ARG A 266 18.46 -11.63 22.50
C ARG A 266 18.53 -13.01 21.82
N ASP A 267 17.44 -13.77 21.84
CA ASP A 267 17.31 -15.03 21.10
C ASP A 267 17.48 -14.83 19.59
N SER A 268 17.83 -15.88 18.84
CA SER A 268 17.79 -15.85 17.38
C SER A 268 16.37 -15.65 16.85
N ILE A 269 15.36 -16.21 17.53
CA ILE A 269 13.94 -16.14 17.16
C ILE A 269 13.32 -14.82 17.62
N ALA A 270 12.76 -14.05 16.68
CA ALA A 270 12.22 -12.72 16.93
C ALA A 270 10.98 -12.71 17.85
N GLU A 271 10.04 -13.63 17.65
CA GLU A 271 8.89 -13.86 18.56
C GLU A 271 9.32 -13.99 20.04
N ILE A 272 10.44 -14.66 20.32
CA ILE A 272 10.95 -14.87 21.69
C ILE A 272 11.50 -13.55 22.25
N ARG A 273 12.24 -12.77 21.45
CA ARG A 273 12.70 -11.43 21.84
C ARG A 273 11.51 -10.49 22.11
N ALA A 274 10.50 -10.51 21.24
CA ALA A 274 9.28 -9.72 21.36
C ALA A 274 8.53 -10.03 22.67
N ILE A 275 8.41 -11.31 23.06
CA ILE A 275 7.80 -11.73 24.33
C ILE A 275 8.54 -11.17 25.54
N CYS A 276 9.87 -11.23 25.55
CA CYS A 276 10.67 -10.65 26.64
C CYS A 276 10.49 -9.13 26.75
N ILE A 277 10.50 -8.41 25.61
CA ILE A 277 10.33 -6.95 25.57
C ILE A 277 8.92 -6.51 25.95
N GLU A 278 7.89 -7.28 25.60
CA GLU A 278 6.51 -7.01 26.02
C GLU A 278 6.37 -7.11 27.54
N GLU A 279 6.85 -8.18 28.17
CA GLU A 279 6.67 -8.39 29.60
C GLU A 279 7.54 -7.48 30.47
N ILE A 280 8.78 -7.12 30.08
CA ILE A 280 9.54 -6.11 30.82
C ILE A 280 8.87 -4.73 30.79
N GLY A 281 8.16 -4.40 29.70
CA GLY A 281 7.28 -3.23 29.62
C GLY A 281 6.13 -3.29 30.63
N VAL A 282 5.53 -4.48 30.81
CA VAL A 282 4.49 -4.72 31.82
C VAL A 282 5.07 -4.56 33.24
N TRP A 283 6.24 -5.11 33.55
CA TRP A 283 6.84 -4.99 34.90
C TRP A 283 7.13 -3.53 35.27
N MET A 284 7.75 -2.77 34.37
CA MET A 284 8.03 -1.34 34.56
C MET A 284 6.77 -0.49 34.73
N LYS A 285 5.66 -0.87 34.07
CA LYS A 285 4.36 -0.20 34.21
C LYS A 285 3.61 -0.57 35.49
N LEU A 286 3.73 -1.83 35.91
CA LEU A 286 2.99 -2.40 37.04
C LEU A 286 3.60 -2.03 38.39
N TYR A 287 4.93 -2.08 38.52
CA TYR A 287 5.66 -1.79 39.75
C TYR A 287 6.85 -0.87 39.45
N SER A 288 6.54 0.36 39.07
CA SER A 288 7.50 1.37 38.61
C SER A 288 8.56 1.73 39.65
N ASP A 289 8.28 1.63 40.95
CA ASP A 289 9.26 1.93 42.01
C ASP A 289 10.39 0.90 42.10
N ALA A 290 10.15 -0.36 41.71
CA ALA A 290 11.18 -1.39 41.63
C ALA A 290 11.79 -1.48 40.22
N PHE A 291 10.98 -1.37 39.17
CA PHE A 291 11.39 -1.70 37.80
C PHE A 291 11.65 -0.50 36.87
N LEU A 292 11.06 0.67 37.10
CA LEU A 292 11.24 1.82 36.19
C LEU A 292 12.55 2.56 36.48
N ASN A 293 13.66 2.01 35.98
CA ASN A 293 14.99 2.59 36.07
C ASN A 293 15.90 2.07 34.93
N ASP A 294 17.04 2.74 34.72
CA ASP A 294 18.02 2.46 33.67
C ASP A 294 18.48 0.99 33.60
N SER A 295 18.50 0.27 34.73
CA SER A 295 18.96 -1.12 34.76
C SER A 295 18.07 -2.06 33.95
N TYR A 296 16.77 -1.71 33.81
CA TYR A 296 15.76 -2.39 33.01
C TYR A 296 15.48 -1.66 31.68
N LEU A 297 15.33 -0.33 31.69
CA LEU A 297 15.04 0.47 30.49
C LEU A 297 16.06 0.28 29.37
N LYS A 298 17.34 0.08 29.70
CA LYS A 298 18.41 -0.17 28.71
C LYS A 298 18.12 -1.30 27.73
N TYR A 299 17.39 -2.35 28.16
CA TYR A 299 17.08 -3.48 27.28
C TYR A 299 16.10 -3.08 26.18
N VAL A 300 15.12 -2.22 26.49
CA VAL A 300 14.21 -1.61 25.50
C VAL A 300 14.99 -0.65 24.59
N GLY A 301 15.87 0.19 25.18
CA GLY A 301 16.74 1.12 24.46
C GLY A 301 17.62 0.46 23.40
N TRP A 302 18.31 -0.63 23.76
CA TRP A 302 19.08 -1.43 22.81
C TRP A 302 18.17 -2.08 21.76
N THR A 303 17.05 -2.67 22.18
CA THR A 303 16.21 -3.51 21.32
C THR A 303 15.33 -2.70 20.34
N MET A 304 15.24 -1.36 20.47
CA MET A 304 14.76 -0.47 19.38
C MET A 304 15.63 -0.50 18.11
N HIS A 305 16.82 -1.13 18.16
CA HIS A 305 17.72 -1.33 17.02
C HIS A 305 17.61 -2.74 16.40
N ASP A 306 16.63 -3.55 16.82
CA ASP A 306 16.40 -4.90 16.27
C ASP A 306 16.09 -4.86 14.76
N LYS A 307 16.49 -5.92 14.05
CA LYS A 307 16.29 -6.03 12.60
C LYS A 307 14.84 -6.38 12.22
N GLN A 308 14.05 -6.97 13.13
CA GLN A 308 12.65 -7.35 12.89
C GLN A 308 11.66 -6.35 13.53
N GLY A 309 10.69 -5.84 12.75
CA GLY A 309 9.79 -4.79 13.22
C GLY A 309 8.81 -5.24 14.29
N GLU A 310 8.43 -6.52 14.36
CA GLU A 310 7.62 -7.03 15.47
C GLU A 310 8.28 -6.76 16.83
N VAL A 311 9.62 -6.83 16.89
CA VAL A 311 10.39 -6.58 18.10
C VAL A 311 10.48 -5.08 18.38
N ARG A 312 10.74 -4.27 17.36
CA ARG A 312 10.74 -2.79 17.44
C ARG A 312 9.38 -2.23 17.88
N LEU A 313 8.30 -2.83 17.41
CA LEU A 313 6.91 -2.52 17.76
C LEU A 313 6.63 -2.77 19.25
N LYS A 314 7.11 -3.88 19.81
CA LYS A 314 7.03 -4.14 21.26
C LYS A 314 7.81 -3.12 22.08
N CYS A 315 9.00 -2.69 21.64
CA CYS A 315 9.74 -1.62 22.32
C CYS A 315 8.92 -0.32 22.41
N LEU A 316 8.33 0.12 21.30
CA LEU A 316 7.55 1.36 21.25
C LEU A 316 6.27 1.27 22.09
N THR A 317 5.51 0.17 21.98
CA THR A 317 4.28 -0.01 22.74
C THR A 317 4.53 -0.16 24.25
N ALA A 318 5.66 -0.74 24.66
CA ALA A 318 6.11 -0.73 26.06
C ALA A 318 6.35 0.71 26.56
N LEU A 319 7.08 1.54 25.79
CA LEU A 319 7.36 2.94 26.16
C LEU A 319 6.09 3.80 26.20
N GLN A 320 5.19 3.67 25.21
CA GLN A 320 3.86 4.30 25.23
C GLN A 320 3.07 3.91 26.49
N GLY A 321 3.18 2.64 26.90
CA GLY A 321 2.55 2.10 28.09
C GLY A 321 2.97 2.82 29.38
N LEU A 322 4.22 3.30 29.45
CA LEU A 322 4.76 4.08 30.58
C LEU A 322 4.33 5.55 30.49
N TYR A 323 4.52 6.17 29.31
CA TYR A 323 4.21 7.57 29.04
C TYR A 323 2.73 7.95 29.24
N TYR A 324 1.81 6.99 29.12
CA TYR A 324 0.40 7.22 29.41
C TYR A 324 0.14 7.53 30.90
N ASN A 325 1.02 7.12 31.82
CA ASN A 325 0.97 7.56 33.21
C ASN A 325 1.91 8.76 33.43
N ARG A 326 1.32 9.97 33.51
CA ARG A 326 2.05 11.23 33.66
C ARG A 326 2.95 11.30 34.89
N GLU A 327 2.64 10.53 35.95
CA GLU A 327 3.46 10.46 37.19
C GLU A 327 4.84 9.82 36.95
N LEU A 328 5.00 9.04 35.88
CA LEU A 328 6.24 8.32 35.55
C LEU A 328 7.19 9.14 34.67
N ASN A 329 6.73 10.23 34.05
CA ASN A 329 7.45 10.95 33.00
C ASN A 329 8.84 11.45 33.43
N ALA A 330 8.97 11.96 34.66
CA ALA A 330 10.26 12.44 35.18
C ALA A 330 11.33 11.33 35.31
N ARG A 331 10.93 10.05 35.39
CA ARG A 331 11.86 8.91 35.36
C ARG A 331 12.26 8.47 33.94
N LEU A 332 11.59 9.02 32.91
CA LEU A 332 11.83 8.71 31.49
C LEU A 332 12.67 9.78 30.77
N GLU A 333 12.90 10.95 31.35
CA GLU A 333 13.62 12.08 30.73
C GLU A 333 15.06 11.71 30.32
N LEU A 334 15.82 11.04 31.19
CA LEU A 334 17.21 10.62 30.91
C LEU A 334 17.29 9.53 29.84
N PHE A 335 16.34 8.58 29.85
CA PHE A 335 16.23 7.57 28.80
C PHE A 335 15.88 8.22 27.46
N THR A 336 14.92 9.14 27.46
CA THR A 336 14.35 9.68 26.23
C THR A 336 15.28 10.70 25.59
N SER A 337 15.89 11.61 26.35
CA SER A 337 16.98 12.47 25.84
C SER A 337 18.14 11.68 25.22
N ARG A 338 18.42 10.46 25.71
CA ARG A 338 19.43 9.55 25.14
C ARG A 338 18.99 8.79 23.88
N PHE A 339 17.71 8.47 23.73
CA PHE A 339 17.19 7.65 22.63
C PHE A 339 16.25 8.40 21.66
N LYS A 340 16.03 9.71 21.86
CA LYS A 340 15.16 10.60 21.06
C LYS A 340 15.44 10.45 19.56
N ASP A 341 16.69 10.64 19.14
CA ASP A 341 17.11 10.55 17.74
C ASP A 341 16.75 9.19 17.11
N ARG A 342 16.83 8.09 17.88
CA ARG A 342 16.41 6.78 17.42
C ARG A 342 14.91 6.70 17.24
N ILE A 343 14.12 7.20 18.21
CA ILE A 343 12.64 7.21 18.13
C ILE A 343 12.18 8.08 16.94
N VAL A 344 12.81 9.24 16.72
CA VAL A 344 12.58 10.11 15.55
C VAL A 344 12.94 9.38 14.26
N SER A 345 14.09 8.71 14.17
CA SER A 345 14.44 7.90 12.99
C SER A 345 13.49 6.72 12.73
N MET A 346 12.66 6.33 13.70
CA MET A 346 11.66 5.26 13.55
C MET A 346 10.34 5.74 12.98
N THR A 347 10.12 7.04 12.78
CA THR A 347 8.96 7.55 12.03
C THR A 347 9.06 7.24 10.52
N LEU A 348 10.29 6.97 10.05
CA LEU A 348 10.63 6.44 8.72
C LEU A 348 11.10 4.97 8.78
N ASP A 349 10.59 4.18 9.73
CA ASP A 349 10.89 2.75 9.80
C ASP A 349 10.32 1.99 8.59
N LYS A 350 11.01 0.94 8.14
CA LYS A 350 10.64 0.15 6.95
C LYS A 350 9.33 -0.63 7.09
N GLU A 351 8.83 -0.78 8.31
CA GLU A 351 7.55 -1.43 8.60
C GLU A 351 6.58 -0.36 9.15
N TYR A 352 5.56 0.01 8.37
CA TYR A 352 4.70 1.16 8.67
C TYR A 352 4.01 1.10 10.05
N ASP A 353 3.69 -0.10 10.57
CA ASP A 353 3.15 -0.24 11.92
C ASP A 353 4.13 0.29 12.99
N VAL A 354 5.43 0.10 12.80
CA VAL A 354 6.48 0.64 13.68
C VAL A 354 6.52 2.16 13.58
N ALA A 355 6.43 2.72 12.37
CA ALA A 355 6.35 4.15 12.13
C ALA A 355 5.14 4.82 12.80
N VAL A 356 3.95 4.21 12.69
CA VAL A 356 2.73 4.68 13.39
C VAL A 356 2.94 4.72 14.90
N GLN A 357 3.57 3.70 15.50
CA GLN A 357 3.82 3.70 16.94
C GLN A 357 4.96 4.65 17.37
N ALA A 358 5.92 4.93 16.49
CA ALA A 358 7.00 5.89 16.75
C ALA A 358 6.44 7.31 16.83
N ILE A 359 5.62 7.70 15.84
CA ILE A 359 4.94 9.00 15.83
C ILE A 359 4.01 9.12 17.05
N LYS A 360 3.20 8.10 17.35
CA LYS A 360 2.32 8.10 18.53
C LYS A 360 3.09 8.17 19.86
N LEU A 361 4.30 7.62 19.94
CA LEU A 361 5.18 7.79 21.09
C LEU A 361 5.70 9.23 21.19
N LEU A 362 6.15 9.84 20.09
CA LEU A 362 6.54 11.25 20.06
C LEU A 362 5.37 12.18 20.43
N THR A 363 4.14 11.85 20.01
CA THR A 363 2.91 12.55 20.45
C THR A 363 2.71 12.47 21.96
N LEU A 364 3.10 11.37 22.62
CA LEU A 364 3.06 11.29 24.09
C LEU A 364 4.20 12.05 24.76
N VAL A 365 5.43 12.00 24.22
CA VAL A 365 6.60 12.78 24.69
C VAL A 365 6.31 14.28 24.62
N LEU A 366 5.68 14.74 23.55
CA LEU A 366 5.22 16.12 23.40
C LEU A 366 4.22 16.52 24.51
N ASN A 367 3.34 15.60 24.92
CA ASN A 367 2.37 15.82 26.00
C ASN A 367 2.97 15.68 27.41
N SER A 368 4.22 15.22 27.56
CA SER A 368 4.92 15.18 28.85
C SER A 368 5.80 16.41 29.07
N THR A 369 6.52 16.83 28.04
CA THR A 369 7.71 17.70 28.15
C THR A 369 7.99 18.38 26.81
N ASP A 370 7.51 19.62 26.64
CA ASP A 370 7.60 20.33 25.34
C ASP A 370 9.04 20.67 24.90
N GLU A 371 9.99 20.67 25.85
CA GLU A 371 11.41 21.01 25.64
C GLU A 371 12.27 19.86 25.11
N VAL A 372 11.75 18.62 25.05
CA VAL A 372 12.54 17.42 24.68
C VAL A 372 12.67 17.22 23.16
N LEU A 373 11.74 17.77 22.37
CA LEU A 373 11.75 17.69 20.90
C LEU A 373 12.20 19.04 20.33
N THR A 374 13.23 19.02 19.48
CA THR A 374 13.71 20.22 18.79
C THR A 374 12.79 20.56 17.61
N PRO A 375 12.90 21.78 17.03
CA PRO A 375 12.14 22.15 15.85
C PRO A 375 12.35 21.17 14.69
N GLU A 376 13.58 20.72 14.48
CA GLU A 376 13.98 19.79 13.41
C GLU A 376 13.38 18.38 13.62
N ASP A 377 13.27 17.91 14.88
CA ASP A 377 12.54 16.67 15.17
C ASP A 377 11.07 16.80 14.76
N CYS A 378 10.44 17.93 15.10
CA CYS A 378 9.03 18.18 14.83
C CYS A 378 8.77 18.28 13.32
N GLU A 379 9.61 19.02 12.60
CA GLU A 379 9.61 19.19 11.14
C GLU A 379 9.71 17.83 10.42
N SER A 380 10.59 16.93 10.89
CA SER A 380 10.71 15.57 10.35
C SER A 380 9.44 14.72 10.51
N VAL A 381 8.60 15.00 11.52
CA VAL A 381 7.28 14.37 11.70
C VAL A 381 6.22 15.08 10.87
N TYR A 382 6.30 16.41 10.72
CA TYR A 382 5.34 17.20 9.95
C TYR A 382 5.28 16.76 8.48
N HIS A 383 6.42 16.50 7.82
CA HIS A 383 6.45 16.03 6.43
C HIS A 383 5.64 14.73 6.22
N LEU A 384 5.46 13.92 7.27
CA LEU A 384 4.74 12.65 7.19
C LEU A 384 3.23 12.82 7.06
N VAL A 385 2.65 14.02 7.25
CA VAL A 385 1.24 14.29 6.91
C VAL A 385 0.96 14.15 5.41
N TYR A 386 2.00 14.15 4.57
CA TYR A 386 1.91 13.88 3.14
C TYR A 386 2.14 12.41 2.76
N SER A 387 2.47 11.54 3.72
CA SER A 387 2.73 10.12 3.45
C SER A 387 1.58 9.43 2.70
N ALA A 388 1.90 8.63 1.69
CA ALA A 388 0.91 7.81 0.98
C ALA A 388 0.22 6.80 1.92
N HIS A 389 0.92 6.32 2.96
CA HIS A 389 0.35 5.37 3.92
C HIS A 389 -0.51 6.10 4.97
N ARG A 390 -1.83 6.22 4.70
CA ARG A 390 -2.80 6.97 5.53
C ARG A 390 -2.65 6.79 7.06
N PRO A 391 -2.43 5.59 7.64
CA PRO A 391 -2.22 5.43 9.09
C PRO A 391 -1.00 6.19 9.66
N VAL A 392 0.08 6.33 8.88
CA VAL A 392 1.26 7.17 9.24
C VAL A 392 0.88 8.64 9.16
N ALA A 393 0.20 9.04 8.09
CA ALA A 393 -0.19 10.41 7.85
C ALA A 393 -1.16 10.98 8.89
N ILE A 394 -2.10 10.17 9.39
CA ILE A 394 -3.00 10.55 10.50
C ILE A 394 -2.26 10.60 11.83
N ALA A 395 -1.30 9.71 12.09
CA ALA A 395 -0.49 9.80 13.31
C ALA A 395 0.34 11.10 13.33
N ALA A 396 0.89 11.49 12.18
CA ALA A 396 1.55 12.78 11.98
C ALA A 396 0.56 13.96 12.10
N GLY A 397 -0.65 13.82 11.56
CA GLY A 397 -1.74 14.80 11.72
C GLY A 397 -2.15 15.00 13.18
N GLU A 398 -2.20 13.93 13.99
CA GLU A 398 -2.46 14.02 15.44
C GLU A 398 -1.30 14.72 16.19
N PHE A 399 -0.05 14.47 15.78
CA PHE A 399 1.13 15.16 16.32
C PHE A 399 1.11 16.66 15.98
N LEU A 400 0.95 16.99 14.69
CA LEU A 400 0.84 18.34 14.16
C LEU A 400 -0.31 19.13 14.82
N PHE A 401 -1.49 18.52 14.90
CA PHE A 401 -2.66 19.11 15.56
C PHE A 401 -2.38 19.47 17.02
N LYS A 402 -1.70 18.58 17.76
CA LYS A 402 -1.34 18.87 19.17
C LYS A 402 -0.23 19.90 19.31
N LYS A 403 0.78 19.94 18.43
CA LYS A 403 1.88 20.92 18.53
C LYS A 403 1.47 22.34 18.16
N LEU A 404 0.64 22.52 17.13
CA LEU A 404 0.30 23.85 16.60
C LEU A 404 -1.12 24.33 16.93
N PHE A 405 -2.09 23.45 17.21
CA PHE A 405 -3.52 23.81 17.29
C PHE A 405 -4.16 23.56 18.67
N SER A 406 -3.41 23.02 19.65
CA SER A 406 -3.94 22.71 20.98
C SER A 406 -4.08 23.92 21.92
N GLN A 407 -3.41 25.04 21.62
CA GLN A 407 -3.49 26.29 22.37
C GLN A 407 -4.76 27.08 22.03
N ARG A 408 -5.94 26.46 22.17
CA ARG A 408 -7.22 27.19 22.15
C ARG A 408 -7.28 28.11 23.37
N GLU A 409 -7.56 29.40 23.15
CA GLU A 409 -7.92 30.30 24.25
C GLU A 409 -9.19 29.77 24.95
N PRO A 410 -9.30 29.88 26.29
CA PRO A 410 -10.48 29.42 27.01
C PRO A 410 -11.70 30.28 26.63
N GLU A 411 -12.77 29.64 26.14
CA GLU A 411 -14.02 30.33 25.83
C GLU A 411 -14.62 30.95 27.10
N GLU A 412 -14.96 32.25 27.05
CA GLU A 412 -15.68 32.93 28.13
C GLU A 412 -17.11 32.39 28.24
N GLU A 413 -17.39 31.54 29.24
CA GLU A 413 -18.72 30.98 29.47
C GLU A 413 -19.80 32.07 29.60
N GLY A 414 -20.66 32.18 28.59
CA GLY A 414 -21.75 33.15 28.53
C GLY A 414 -21.59 34.24 27.46
N ALA A 415 -20.45 34.34 26.78
CA ALA A 415 -20.28 35.21 25.63
C ALA A 415 -21.18 34.75 24.45
N PRO A 416 -21.66 35.67 23.59
CA PRO A 416 -22.34 35.29 22.35
C PRO A 416 -21.37 34.55 21.43
N LYS A 417 -21.83 33.46 20.80
CA LYS A 417 -21.01 32.67 19.86
C LYS A 417 -20.52 33.55 18.71
N ARG A 418 -19.22 33.86 18.72
CA ARG A 418 -18.53 34.56 17.62
C ARG A 418 -18.54 33.67 16.38
N ARG A 419 -18.64 34.27 15.20
CA ARG A 419 -18.75 33.58 13.90
C ARG A 419 -17.95 34.29 12.83
N GLY A 420 -17.84 33.67 11.65
CA GLY A 420 -17.15 34.25 10.51
C GLY A 420 -15.71 34.62 10.88
N ARG A 421 -15.29 35.84 10.53
CA ARG A 421 -13.93 36.36 10.83
C ARG A 421 -13.62 36.47 12.34
N GLN A 422 -14.62 36.39 13.21
CA GLN A 422 -14.47 36.42 14.68
C GLN A 422 -14.50 35.02 15.33
N SER A 423 -14.66 33.94 14.55
CA SER A 423 -14.62 32.55 15.06
C SER A 423 -13.30 32.27 15.79
N PRO A 424 -13.28 31.53 16.92
CA PRO A 424 -12.03 31.09 17.56
C PRO A 424 -11.15 30.24 16.63
N ASN A 425 -11.72 29.66 15.57
CA ASN A 425 -10.98 28.93 14.54
C ASN A 425 -10.23 29.84 13.55
N ALA A 426 -10.49 31.14 13.48
CA ALA A 426 -9.95 32.00 12.41
C ALA A 426 -8.42 32.01 12.34
N ASN A 427 -7.76 32.11 13.49
CA ASN A 427 -6.30 32.04 13.58
C ASN A 427 -5.78 30.62 13.27
N LEU A 428 -6.51 29.58 13.69
CA LEU A 428 -6.15 28.19 13.41
C LEU A 428 -6.24 27.87 11.91
N ILE A 429 -7.24 28.39 11.20
CA ILE A 429 -7.35 28.29 9.74
C ILE A 429 -6.15 28.96 9.07
N LYS A 430 -5.77 30.18 9.51
CA LYS A 430 -4.54 30.83 9.05
C LYS A 430 -3.30 29.97 9.32
N THR A 431 -3.17 29.36 10.50
CA THR A 431 -2.06 28.43 10.81
C THR A 431 -2.03 27.22 9.88
N THR A 432 -3.18 26.67 9.46
CA THR A 432 -3.23 25.60 8.44
C THR A 432 -2.73 26.08 7.08
N VAL A 433 -3.12 27.30 6.67
CA VAL A 433 -2.66 27.93 5.42
C VAL A 433 -1.15 28.21 5.43
N PHE A 434 -0.62 28.75 6.54
CA PHE A 434 0.83 28.93 6.72
C PHE A 434 1.57 27.60 6.66
N PHE A 435 1.13 26.59 7.41
CA PHE A 435 1.76 25.27 7.41
C PHE A 435 1.80 24.63 6.01
N PHE A 436 0.71 24.73 5.25
CA PHE A 436 0.66 24.23 3.88
C PHE A 436 1.71 24.92 2.99
N LEU A 437 1.71 26.26 2.97
CA LEU A 437 2.63 27.07 2.17
C LEU A 437 4.11 26.95 2.59
N GLU A 438 4.40 26.79 3.89
CA GLU A 438 5.76 26.61 4.41
C GLU A 438 6.31 25.19 4.18
N SER A 439 5.46 24.23 3.82
CA SER A 439 5.88 22.82 3.73
C SER A 439 6.51 22.40 2.41
N GLU A 440 6.30 23.15 1.31
CA GLU A 440 6.91 23.00 -0.03
C GLU A 440 6.92 21.57 -0.66
N LEU A 441 6.22 20.59 -0.07
CA LEU A 441 6.21 19.17 -0.48
C LEU A 441 5.02 18.77 -1.36
N HIS A 442 3.97 19.59 -1.46
CA HIS A 442 2.78 19.34 -2.27
C HIS A 442 2.14 20.66 -2.70
N GLU A 443 1.69 20.71 -3.95
CA GLU A 443 1.01 21.88 -4.53
C GLU A 443 -0.50 21.91 -4.21
N HIS A 444 -1.08 20.81 -3.71
CA HIS A 444 -2.50 20.68 -3.39
C HIS A 444 -2.74 20.14 -1.96
N ALA A 445 -3.82 20.58 -1.31
CA ALA A 445 -4.04 20.38 0.11
C ALA A 445 -4.71 19.03 0.48
N ALA A 446 -5.17 18.25 -0.50
CA ALA A 446 -5.98 17.04 -0.28
C ALA A 446 -5.40 16.05 0.74
N TYR A 447 -4.09 15.82 0.72
CA TYR A 447 -3.41 14.90 1.64
C TYR A 447 -3.22 15.48 3.04
N LEU A 448 -3.02 16.80 3.17
CA LEU A 448 -2.99 17.50 4.46
C LEU A 448 -4.36 17.47 5.14
N VAL A 449 -5.41 17.77 4.37
CA VAL A 449 -6.81 17.75 4.84
C VAL A 449 -7.21 16.36 5.33
N ASP A 450 -6.89 15.29 4.60
CA ASP A 450 -7.17 13.92 5.04
C ASP A 450 -6.41 13.50 6.31
N SER A 451 -5.15 13.93 6.44
CA SER A 451 -4.34 13.66 7.65
C SER A 451 -4.89 14.34 8.90
N LEU A 452 -5.49 15.51 8.74
CA LEU A 452 -6.14 16.27 9.81
C LEU A 452 -7.64 15.92 9.96
N TRP A 453 -8.21 15.08 9.10
CA TRP A 453 -9.66 14.83 9.05
C TRP A 453 -10.25 14.22 10.32
N GLU A 454 -9.47 13.38 11.02
CA GLU A 454 -9.94 12.67 12.21
C GLU A 454 -9.71 13.45 13.53
N CYS A 455 -8.72 14.34 13.58
CA CYS A 455 -8.41 15.17 14.75
C CYS A 455 -8.95 16.61 14.66
N GLY A 456 -9.01 17.18 13.46
CA GLY A 456 -9.33 18.58 13.17
C GLY A 456 -10.69 18.81 12.53
N ALA A 457 -11.61 17.84 12.52
CA ALA A 457 -12.91 17.94 11.84
C ALA A 457 -13.73 19.20 12.18
N GLU A 458 -13.64 19.72 13.41
CA GLU A 458 -14.30 20.97 13.84
C GLU A 458 -13.75 22.21 13.11
N LEU A 459 -12.43 22.24 12.91
CA LEU A 459 -11.69 23.31 12.25
C LEU A 459 -11.90 23.27 10.73
N LEU A 460 -11.76 22.07 10.16
CA LEU A 460 -11.87 21.81 8.72
C LEU A 460 -13.28 22.01 8.17
N LYS A 461 -14.32 22.01 9.02
CA LYS A 461 -15.72 22.25 8.63
C LYS A 461 -16.26 23.61 9.09
N ASP A 462 -15.39 24.55 9.49
CA ASP A 462 -15.78 25.94 9.75
C ASP A 462 -15.76 26.79 8.45
N TRP A 463 -16.51 26.34 7.44
CA TRP A 463 -16.62 27.02 6.14
C TRP A 463 -17.18 28.44 6.27
N GLU A 464 -18.02 28.71 7.27
CA GLU A 464 -18.51 30.06 7.59
C GLU A 464 -17.34 31.00 7.97
N CYS A 465 -16.34 30.50 8.70
CA CYS A 465 -15.10 31.25 8.95
C CYS A 465 -14.20 31.38 7.72
N MET A 466 -14.02 30.32 6.93
CA MET A 466 -13.21 30.35 5.69
C MET A 466 -13.75 31.37 4.68
N ILE A 467 -15.06 31.38 4.45
CA ILE A 467 -15.76 32.35 3.59
C ILE A 467 -15.53 33.78 4.09
N SER A 468 -15.74 34.05 5.39
CA SER A 468 -15.50 35.37 5.99
C SER A 468 -14.04 35.83 5.87
N LEU A 469 -13.06 34.93 6.00
CA LEU A 469 -11.65 35.26 5.85
C LEU A 469 -11.30 35.73 4.42
N LEU A 470 -12.03 35.23 3.42
CA LEU A 470 -11.89 35.59 2.00
C LEU A 470 -12.75 36.81 1.58
N LEU A 471 -13.92 37.05 2.21
CA LEU A 471 -14.87 38.09 1.80
C LEU A 471 -14.92 39.34 2.69
N ASP A 472 -14.86 39.20 4.01
CA ASP A 472 -15.07 40.32 4.94
C ASP A 472 -13.77 41.14 5.11
N ASP A 473 -13.89 42.44 5.39
CA ASP A 473 -12.73 43.30 5.71
C ASP A 473 -11.96 42.77 6.95
N PRO A 474 -10.61 42.91 6.99
CA PRO A 474 -9.80 42.60 8.17
C PRO A 474 -10.26 43.37 9.42
N LEU A 475 -10.22 42.70 10.57
CA LEU A 475 -10.53 43.34 11.85
C LEU A 475 -9.46 44.42 12.19
N PRO A 476 -9.78 45.46 12.99
CA PRO A 476 -8.81 46.51 13.31
C PRO A 476 -7.54 45.98 14.01
N GLY A 477 -6.41 45.99 13.30
CA GLY A 477 -5.13 45.44 13.75
C GLY A 477 -4.83 44.01 13.26
N GLU A 478 -5.72 43.42 12.46
CA GLU A 478 -5.50 42.16 11.75
C GLU A 478 -4.76 42.41 10.43
N GLU A 479 -3.71 41.64 10.15
CA GLU A 479 -3.07 41.64 8.83
C GLU A 479 -3.95 40.87 7.82
N ALA A 480 -4.16 41.47 6.65
CA ALA A 480 -4.91 40.89 5.53
C ALA A 480 -4.20 39.64 4.98
N LEU A 481 -4.96 38.75 4.34
CA LEU A 481 -4.37 37.62 3.62
C LEU A 481 -3.64 38.11 2.36
N THR A 482 -2.50 37.48 2.05
CA THR A 482 -1.82 37.67 0.75
C THR A 482 -2.45 36.80 -0.33
N GLU A 483 -2.25 37.13 -1.61
CA GLU A 483 -2.85 36.42 -2.75
C GLU A 483 -2.54 34.90 -2.74
N ARG A 484 -1.34 34.51 -2.28
CA ARG A 484 -0.95 33.10 -2.08
C ARG A 484 -1.69 32.44 -0.92
N GLN A 485 -1.94 33.17 0.17
CA GLN A 485 -2.74 32.68 1.30
C GLN A 485 -4.23 32.56 0.93
N GLU A 486 -4.74 33.42 0.05
CA GLU A 486 -6.08 33.31 -0.50
C GLU A 486 -6.22 32.09 -1.42
N THR A 487 -5.26 31.83 -2.33
CA THR A 487 -5.16 30.57 -3.09
C THR A 487 -5.20 29.36 -2.16
N ALA A 488 -4.28 29.30 -1.20
CA ALA A 488 -4.12 28.15 -0.31
C ALA A 488 -5.37 27.93 0.57
N LEU A 489 -6.03 29.00 1.02
CA LEU A 489 -7.29 28.90 1.75
C LEU A 489 -8.43 28.39 0.87
N ILE A 490 -8.50 28.79 -0.41
CA ILE A 490 -9.48 28.28 -1.37
C ILE A 490 -9.26 26.79 -1.67
N GLU A 491 -8.01 26.35 -1.86
CA GLU A 491 -7.63 24.95 -2.08
C GLU A 491 -7.93 24.06 -0.85
N ILE A 492 -7.54 24.52 0.36
CA ILE A 492 -7.91 23.84 1.62
C ILE A 492 -9.44 23.76 1.76
N MET A 493 -10.15 24.86 1.51
CA MET A 493 -11.61 24.91 1.59
C MET A 493 -12.28 23.93 0.63
N LEU A 494 -11.87 23.91 -0.65
CA LEU A 494 -12.35 22.94 -1.64
C LEU A 494 -12.09 21.49 -1.19
N CYS A 495 -10.88 21.18 -0.73
CA CYS A 495 -10.53 19.85 -0.26
C CYS A 495 -11.39 19.39 0.92
N THR A 496 -11.72 20.28 1.87
CA THR A 496 -12.62 19.95 2.98
C THR A 496 -14.08 19.75 2.54
N VAL A 497 -14.55 20.50 1.54
CA VAL A 497 -15.88 20.34 0.95
C VAL A 497 -15.98 19.00 0.21
N ARG A 498 -15.01 18.69 -0.65
CA ARG A 498 -14.91 17.41 -1.37
C ARG A 498 -14.93 16.22 -0.42
N GLN A 499 -14.04 16.19 0.58
CA GLN A 499 -13.97 15.07 1.53
C GLN A 499 -15.22 14.97 2.45
N ALA A 500 -15.93 16.07 2.72
CA ALA A 500 -17.23 16.02 3.40
C ALA A 500 -18.35 15.45 2.52
N ALA A 501 -18.40 15.85 1.24
CA ALA A 501 -19.45 15.45 0.31
C ALA A 501 -19.31 13.99 -0.17
N GLU A 502 -18.09 13.55 -0.48
CA GLU A 502 -17.78 12.20 -1.00
C GLU A 502 -17.65 11.17 0.13
N CYS A 503 -17.14 11.60 1.29
CA CYS A 503 -16.93 10.79 2.49
C CYS A 503 -15.95 9.60 2.32
N HIS A 504 -15.02 9.69 1.37
CA HIS A 504 -13.82 8.85 1.29
C HIS A 504 -12.53 9.70 1.33
N PRO A 505 -11.38 9.11 1.73
CA PRO A 505 -10.07 9.75 1.55
C PRO A 505 -9.76 10.05 0.06
N PRO A 506 -8.73 10.86 -0.25
CA PRO A 506 -8.19 10.99 -1.59
C PRO A 506 -7.62 9.66 -2.13
N VAL A 507 -7.27 9.64 -3.41
CA VAL A 507 -6.63 8.50 -4.10
C VAL A 507 -5.37 8.04 -3.35
N GLY A 508 -5.05 6.74 -3.45
CA GLY A 508 -3.95 6.12 -2.69
C GLY A 508 -4.19 5.94 -1.18
N ARG A 509 -5.13 6.70 -0.57
CA ARG A 509 -5.43 6.65 0.86
C ARG A 509 -6.74 5.94 1.24
N GLY A 510 -7.62 5.73 0.28
CA GLY A 510 -8.87 4.97 0.49
C GLY A 510 -8.62 3.51 0.87
N THR A 511 -9.49 2.94 1.70
CA THR A 511 -9.63 1.47 1.82
C THR A 511 -10.76 1.02 0.90
N GLY A 512 -10.48 0.04 0.04
CA GLY A 512 -11.32 -0.31 -1.12
C GLY A 512 -12.80 -0.54 -0.78
N LYS A 513 -13.69 0.19 -1.48
CA LYS A 513 -15.17 0.09 -1.43
C LYS A 513 -15.76 -0.11 -0.02
N ARG A 514 -15.23 0.60 0.98
CA ARG A 514 -15.75 0.59 2.35
C ARG A 514 -17.21 1.07 2.39
N VAL A 515 -18.11 0.25 2.92
CA VAL A 515 -19.52 0.63 3.11
C VAL A 515 -19.68 1.60 4.28
N MET A 516 -20.20 2.80 4.00
CA MET A 516 -20.51 3.82 5.02
C MET A 516 -21.61 3.35 5.98
N THR A 517 -21.42 3.62 7.28
CA THR A 517 -22.43 3.38 8.32
C THR A 517 -23.60 4.37 8.21
N ALA A 518 -24.73 4.03 8.84
CA ALA A 518 -25.90 4.92 8.90
C ALA A 518 -25.61 6.27 9.60
N LYS A 519 -24.62 6.32 10.52
CA LYS A 519 -24.17 7.59 11.12
C LYS A 519 -23.41 8.44 10.10
N GLU A 520 -22.42 7.84 9.42
CA GLU A 520 -21.61 8.54 8.41
C GLU A 520 -22.47 9.05 7.26
N LYS A 521 -23.44 8.26 6.76
CA LYS A 521 -24.39 8.71 5.75
C LYS A 521 -25.27 9.88 6.20
N LYS A 522 -25.70 9.90 7.47
CA LYS A 522 -26.43 11.07 8.00
C LYS A 522 -25.52 12.29 8.05
N THR A 523 -24.30 12.16 8.57
CA THR A 523 -23.34 13.27 8.64
C THR A 523 -23.00 13.81 7.24
N GLN A 524 -22.76 12.95 6.26
CA GLN A 524 -22.57 13.35 4.85
C GLN A 524 -23.76 14.16 4.30
N MET A 525 -24.99 13.75 4.61
CA MET A 525 -26.20 14.47 4.18
C MET A 525 -26.35 15.81 4.91
N ASP A 526 -26.21 15.82 6.25
CA ASP A 526 -26.25 17.03 7.08
C ASP A 526 -25.17 18.05 6.63
N ASP A 527 -23.96 17.57 6.30
CA ASP A 527 -22.85 18.37 5.75
C ASP A 527 -23.15 18.89 4.33
N ARG A 528 -23.70 18.06 3.43
CA ARG A 528 -24.05 18.47 2.05
C ARG A 528 -25.17 19.50 2.02
N THR A 529 -26.16 19.40 2.91
CA THR A 529 -27.16 20.46 3.11
C THR A 529 -26.49 21.76 3.56
N ARG A 530 -25.68 21.71 4.63
CA ARG A 530 -25.02 22.90 5.19
C ARG A 530 -24.06 23.59 4.21
N MET A 531 -23.24 22.83 3.46
CA MET A 531 -22.34 23.44 2.45
C MET A 531 -23.15 24.11 1.34
N THR A 532 -24.26 23.50 0.89
CA THR A 532 -25.10 24.07 -0.18
C THR A 532 -25.74 25.37 0.27
N GLU A 533 -26.34 25.41 1.47
CA GLU A 533 -26.96 26.63 2.01
C GLU A 533 -25.95 27.79 2.14
N LEU A 534 -24.71 27.51 2.56
CA LEU A 534 -23.65 28.52 2.69
C LEU A 534 -23.09 28.95 1.33
N PHE A 535 -22.59 28.01 0.52
CA PHE A 535 -21.89 28.33 -0.72
C PHE A 535 -22.82 28.75 -1.85
N ALA A 536 -24.10 28.35 -1.87
CA ALA A 536 -25.05 28.91 -2.84
C ALA A 536 -25.15 30.44 -2.71
N VAL A 537 -25.06 30.99 -1.48
CA VAL A 537 -25.06 32.43 -1.22
C VAL A 537 -23.69 33.06 -1.41
N ALA A 538 -22.62 32.40 -0.95
CA ALA A 538 -21.26 32.96 -0.90
C ALA A 538 -20.42 32.77 -2.17
N LEU A 539 -20.72 31.78 -3.02
CA LEU A 539 -19.93 31.53 -4.24
C LEU A 539 -20.01 32.66 -5.28
N PRO A 540 -21.17 33.29 -5.58
CA PRO A 540 -21.22 34.42 -6.50
C PRO A 540 -20.31 35.61 -6.12
N PRO A 541 -20.26 36.11 -4.87
CA PRO A 541 -19.32 37.17 -4.50
C PRO A 541 -17.86 36.69 -4.41
N LEU A 542 -17.59 35.42 -4.07
CA LEU A 542 -16.23 34.86 -4.15
C LEU A 542 -15.71 34.87 -5.59
N LEU A 543 -16.50 34.35 -6.55
CA LEU A 543 -16.16 34.40 -7.96
C LEU A 543 -16.00 35.84 -8.45
N ALA A 544 -16.87 36.77 -8.04
CA ALA A 544 -16.77 38.17 -8.41
C ALA A 544 -15.49 38.86 -7.88
N LYS A 545 -15.00 38.48 -6.70
CA LYS A 545 -13.73 38.99 -6.14
C LYS A 545 -12.51 38.45 -6.90
N TYR A 546 -12.50 37.15 -7.21
CA TYR A 546 -11.34 36.45 -7.76
C TYR A 546 -11.41 36.19 -9.28
N ALA A 547 -12.37 36.79 -10.00
CA ALA A 547 -12.72 36.49 -11.40
C ALA A 547 -11.57 36.52 -12.44
N VAL A 548 -10.43 37.14 -12.11
CA VAL A 548 -9.26 37.29 -12.99
C VAL A 548 -8.17 36.23 -12.73
N ASP A 549 -8.27 35.48 -11.65
CA ASP A 549 -7.25 34.55 -11.17
C ASP A 549 -7.66 33.11 -11.52
N ALA A 550 -6.94 32.49 -12.46
CA ALA A 550 -7.29 31.20 -13.03
C ALA A 550 -7.35 30.07 -11.97
N GLU A 551 -6.30 29.94 -11.17
CA GLU A 551 -6.17 28.95 -10.09
C GLU A 551 -7.33 29.07 -9.09
N LYS A 552 -7.61 30.29 -8.60
CA LYS A 552 -8.70 30.53 -7.65
C LYS A 552 -10.07 30.24 -8.24
N VAL A 553 -10.34 30.58 -9.51
CA VAL A 553 -11.65 30.26 -10.12
C VAL A 553 -11.78 28.77 -10.45
N THR A 554 -10.74 28.10 -10.95
CA THR A 554 -10.75 26.63 -11.20
C THR A 554 -11.12 25.85 -9.94
N ASN A 555 -10.63 26.27 -8.77
CA ASN A 555 -11.01 25.67 -7.50
C ASN A 555 -12.41 26.08 -7.00
N LEU A 556 -12.77 27.38 -7.04
CA LEU A 556 -14.10 27.84 -6.61
C LEU A 556 -15.24 27.27 -7.46
N LEU A 557 -15.02 27.11 -8.77
CA LEU A 557 -16.02 26.62 -9.71
C LEU A 557 -16.36 25.13 -9.53
N GLN A 558 -15.52 24.33 -8.86
CA GLN A 558 -15.83 22.92 -8.56
C GLN A 558 -16.93 22.78 -7.49
N LEU A 559 -17.09 23.76 -6.60
CA LEU A 559 -17.96 23.65 -5.42
C LEU A 559 -19.42 23.22 -5.71
N PRO A 560 -20.12 23.70 -6.77
CA PRO A 560 -21.50 23.30 -7.05
C PRO A 560 -21.67 21.83 -7.42
N GLN A 561 -20.61 21.13 -7.84
CA GLN A 561 -20.66 19.71 -8.17
C GLN A 561 -20.92 18.83 -6.94
N PHE A 562 -20.68 19.36 -5.73
CA PHE A 562 -20.93 18.69 -4.45
C PHE A 562 -22.29 19.03 -3.82
N PHE A 563 -23.02 20.03 -4.34
CA PHE A 563 -24.25 20.54 -3.73
C PHE A 563 -25.42 19.55 -3.80
N ASP A 564 -26.45 19.80 -2.99
CA ASP A 564 -27.79 19.23 -3.15
C ASP A 564 -28.69 20.23 -3.88
N LEU A 565 -28.94 19.99 -5.17
CA LEU A 565 -29.57 20.95 -6.06
C LEU A 565 -31.07 21.18 -5.76
N GLU A 566 -31.72 20.35 -4.95
CA GLU A 566 -33.10 20.60 -4.50
C GLU A 566 -33.18 21.82 -3.56
N ILE A 567 -32.08 22.15 -2.87
CA ILE A 567 -31.97 23.29 -1.93
C ILE A 567 -32.11 24.63 -2.65
N TYR A 568 -31.70 24.74 -3.92
CA TYR A 568 -31.86 25.98 -4.69
C TYR A 568 -33.34 26.39 -4.81
N THR A 569 -34.25 25.44 -4.98
CA THR A 569 -35.69 25.70 -5.09
C THR A 569 -36.38 25.70 -3.72
N THR A 570 -36.08 24.72 -2.86
CA THR A 570 -36.74 24.60 -1.54
C THR A 570 -36.30 25.69 -0.55
N GLY A 571 -35.03 26.09 -0.59
CA GLY A 571 -34.45 27.20 0.18
C GLY A 571 -34.71 28.60 -0.41
N ARG A 572 -35.33 28.71 -1.59
CA ARG A 572 -35.58 29.97 -2.32
C ARG A 572 -34.31 30.75 -2.67
N LEU A 573 -33.30 30.03 -3.15
CA LEU A 573 -31.97 30.57 -3.48
C LEU A 573 -31.81 30.84 -4.98
N GLU A 574 -32.90 30.86 -5.76
CA GLU A 574 -32.84 30.96 -7.22
C GLU A 574 -32.20 32.26 -7.71
N LYS A 575 -32.31 33.35 -6.94
CA LYS A 575 -31.61 34.62 -7.21
C LYS A 575 -30.09 34.49 -7.10
N HIS A 576 -29.61 33.63 -6.21
CA HIS A 576 -28.18 33.36 -6.07
C HIS A 576 -27.70 32.43 -7.18
N LEU A 577 -28.52 31.48 -7.64
CA LEU A 577 -28.26 30.71 -8.87
C LEU A 577 -28.19 31.63 -10.10
N GLU A 578 -29.12 32.57 -10.28
CA GLU A 578 -29.06 33.57 -11.36
C GLU A 578 -27.77 34.41 -11.31
N SER A 579 -27.33 34.83 -10.11
CA SER A 579 -26.06 35.54 -9.97
C SER A 579 -24.83 34.64 -10.15
N LEU A 580 -24.91 33.34 -9.83
CA LEU A 580 -23.85 32.36 -10.08
C LEU A 580 -23.66 32.17 -11.59
N LEU A 581 -24.73 31.87 -12.32
CA LEU A 581 -24.68 31.65 -13.78
C LEU A 581 -24.10 32.86 -14.52
N ARG A 582 -24.46 34.08 -14.11
CA ARG A 582 -23.83 35.31 -14.63
C ARG A 582 -22.33 35.36 -14.36
N GLN A 583 -21.87 35.01 -13.15
CA GLN A 583 -20.44 35.04 -12.81
C GLN A 583 -19.65 33.95 -13.55
N ILE A 584 -20.21 32.75 -13.73
CA ILE A 584 -19.58 31.69 -14.55
C ILE A 584 -19.47 32.18 -16.01
N ARG A 585 -20.54 32.77 -16.57
CA ARG A 585 -20.51 33.37 -17.91
C ARG A 585 -19.44 34.47 -18.04
N GLU A 586 -19.37 35.40 -17.08
CA GLU A 586 -18.34 36.43 -17.05
C GLU A 586 -16.91 35.85 -16.99
N ILE A 587 -16.71 34.71 -16.32
CA ILE A 587 -15.40 34.02 -16.28
C ILE A 587 -15.09 33.38 -17.64
N VAL A 588 -16.05 32.69 -18.27
CA VAL A 588 -15.88 32.11 -19.62
C VAL A 588 -15.53 33.18 -20.66
N GLU A 589 -16.16 34.36 -20.59
CA GLU A 589 -15.87 35.48 -21.48
C GLU A 589 -14.46 36.06 -21.26
N LYS A 590 -13.96 36.11 -20.01
CA LYS A 590 -12.66 36.71 -19.66
C LYS A 590 -11.47 35.77 -19.82
N HIS A 591 -11.64 34.46 -19.60
CA HIS A 591 -10.54 33.48 -19.57
C HIS A 591 -10.31 32.77 -20.91
N THR A 592 -9.07 32.29 -21.08
CA THR A 592 -8.60 31.45 -22.21
C THR A 592 -7.77 30.25 -21.74
N ASP A 593 -7.64 30.08 -20.43
CA ASP A 593 -7.07 28.90 -19.81
C ASP A 593 -7.97 27.66 -20.04
N THR A 594 -7.36 26.49 -20.17
CA THR A 594 -8.07 25.25 -20.50
C THR A 594 -8.81 24.67 -19.29
N GLU A 595 -8.22 24.71 -18.09
CA GLU A 595 -8.82 24.16 -16.88
C GLU A 595 -10.00 25.01 -16.40
N VAL A 596 -9.85 26.34 -16.40
CA VAL A 596 -10.94 27.27 -16.07
C VAL A 596 -12.17 26.99 -16.95
N LEU A 597 -11.95 26.82 -18.27
CA LEU A 597 -13.03 26.55 -19.22
C LEU A 597 -13.63 25.14 -19.07
N GLU A 598 -12.81 24.14 -18.75
CA GLU A 598 -13.30 22.79 -18.48
C GLU A 598 -14.13 22.73 -17.18
N VAL A 599 -13.71 23.38 -16.09
CA VAL A 599 -14.50 23.42 -14.86
C VAL A 599 -15.76 24.27 -15.04
N CYS A 600 -15.72 25.38 -15.77
CA CYS A 600 -16.92 26.10 -16.20
C CYS A 600 -17.94 25.17 -16.89
N SER A 601 -17.47 24.36 -17.84
CA SER A 601 -18.27 23.38 -18.59
C SER A 601 -18.83 22.26 -17.68
N LYS A 602 -17.97 21.59 -16.90
CA LYS A 602 -18.37 20.55 -15.92
C LYS A 602 -19.40 21.06 -14.91
N THR A 603 -19.27 22.32 -14.46
CA THR A 603 -20.20 22.93 -13.50
C THR A 603 -21.51 23.37 -14.14
N TYR A 604 -21.51 23.84 -15.39
CA TYR A 604 -22.76 23.96 -16.16
C TYR A 604 -23.44 22.60 -16.35
N HIS A 605 -22.68 21.52 -16.62
CA HIS A 605 -23.23 20.16 -16.77
C HIS A 605 -23.89 19.67 -15.47
N ALA A 606 -23.22 19.82 -14.33
CA ALA A 606 -23.78 19.46 -13.03
C ALA A 606 -25.09 20.22 -12.70
N LEU A 607 -25.16 21.51 -13.05
CA LEU A 607 -26.36 22.35 -12.86
C LEU A 607 -27.47 22.05 -13.89
N CYS A 608 -27.13 21.55 -15.08
CA CYS A 608 -28.05 21.12 -16.15
C CYS A 608 -28.61 19.69 -15.96
N ASN A 609 -28.83 19.23 -14.72
CA ASN A 609 -29.43 17.91 -14.47
C ASN A 609 -30.99 17.96 -14.55
N GLU A 610 -31.57 17.23 -15.50
CA GLU A 610 -33.03 17.09 -15.70
C GLU A 610 -33.80 16.60 -14.47
N GLU A 611 -33.14 15.90 -13.55
CA GLU A 611 -33.75 15.39 -12.30
C GLU A 611 -34.18 16.54 -11.36
N PHE A 612 -33.70 17.77 -11.57
CA PHE A 612 -33.94 18.93 -10.68
C PHE A 612 -34.71 20.08 -11.36
N THR A 613 -35.56 20.74 -10.58
CA THR A 613 -36.43 21.86 -11.04
C THR A 613 -35.66 23.10 -11.54
N ILE A 614 -34.37 23.21 -11.26
CA ILE A 614 -33.52 24.31 -11.75
C ILE A 614 -33.15 24.19 -13.23
N PHE A 615 -33.26 23.00 -13.84
CA PHE A 615 -32.80 22.68 -15.21
C PHE A 615 -33.11 23.80 -16.22
N ASN A 616 -34.39 24.14 -16.39
CA ASN A 616 -34.84 25.11 -17.41
C ASN A 616 -34.21 26.51 -17.24
N ARG A 617 -33.87 26.93 -16.01
CA ARG A 617 -33.23 28.22 -15.75
C ARG A 617 -31.75 28.20 -16.13
N VAL A 618 -31.06 27.10 -15.85
CA VAL A 618 -29.65 26.89 -16.19
C VAL A 618 -29.50 26.72 -17.70
N ASP A 619 -30.39 25.94 -18.32
CA ASP A 619 -30.40 25.63 -19.76
C ASP A 619 -30.58 26.87 -20.64
N ILE A 620 -31.47 27.80 -20.25
CA ILE A 620 -31.61 29.10 -20.95
C ILE A 620 -30.31 29.90 -20.89
N ALA A 621 -29.66 29.98 -19.71
CA ALA A 621 -28.40 30.71 -19.55
C ALA A 621 -27.22 30.05 -20.29
N ARG A 622 -27.21 28.71 -20.36
CA ARG A 622 -26.26 27.92 -21.16
C ARG A 622 -26.45 28.20 -22.65
N SER A 623 -27.68 28.10 -23.14
CA SER A 623 -28.00 28.28 -24.56
C SER A 623 -27.62 29.67 -25.06
N GLN A 624 -27.94 30.73 -24.28
CA GLN A 624 -27.55 32.11 -24.59
C GLN A 624 -26.02 32.31 -24.66
N LEU A 625 -25.26 31.68 -23.76
CA LEU A 625 -23.79 31.70 -23.82
C LEU A 625 -23.25 31.00 -25.08
N LEU A 626 -23.85 29.86 -25.46
CA LEU A 626 -23.43 29.09 -26.62
C LEU A 626 -23.77 29.79 -27.94
N ASP A 627 -24.97 30.35 -28.08
CA ASP A 627 -25.37 31.15 -29.25
C ASP A 627 -24.36 32.29 -29.49
N GLU A 628 -24.03 33.08 -28.47
CA GLU A 628 -23.10 34.20 -28.59
C GLU A 628 -21.66 33.77 -28.89
N LEU A 629 -21.20 32.63 -28.34
CA LEU A 629 -19.87 32.08 -28.64
C LEU A 629 -19.77 31.55 -30.08
N VAL A 630 -20.79 30.84 -30.57
CA VAL A 630 -20.83 30.28 -31.92
C VAL A 630 -20.96 31.40 -32.96
N ASP A 631 -21.83 32.38 -32.73
CA ASP A 631 -21.96 33.56 -33.60
C ASP A 631 -20.70 34.43 -33.59
N LYS A 632 -19.91 34.45 -32.51
CA LYS A 632 -18.56 35.06 -32.52
C LYS A 632 -17.58 34.22 -33.36
N PHE A 633 -17.53 32.91 -33.14
CA PHE A 633 -16.58 32.02 -33.81
C PHE A 633 -16.78 31.98 -35.33
N ASN A 634 -18.02 31.89 -35.82
CA ASN A 634 -18.27 31.87 -37.26
C ASN A 634 -17.85 33.16 -37.97
N ARG A 635 -18.06 34.34 -37.35
CA ARG A 635 -17.59 35.62 -37.91
C ARG A 635 -16.06 35.70 -37.94
N LEU A 636 -15.40 35.39 -36.82
CA LEU A 636 -13.93 35.33 -36.78
C LEU A 636 -13.35 34.36 -37.81
N LEU A 637 -14.05 33.25 -38.10
CA LEU A 637 -13.63 32.26 -39.09
C LEU A 637 -13.90 32.68 -40.54
N GLU A 638 -14.88 33.54 -40.79
CA GLU A 638 -15.10 34.15 -42.11
C GLU A 638 -14.00 35.16 -42.43
N ASP A 639 -13.61 36.00 -41.45
CA ASP A 639 -12.50 36.95 -41.58
C ASP A 639 -11.14 36.21 -41.70
N PHE A 640 -10.85 35.27 -40.79
CA PHE A 640 -9.56 34.54 -40.70
C PHE A 640 -9.26 33.58 -41.87
N LEU A 641 -10.26 33.24 -42.68
CA LEU A 641 -10.10 32.38 -43.88
C LEU A 641 -10.28 33.15 -45.20
N GLN A 642 -10.22 34.49 -45.19
CA GLN A 642 -10.40 35.31 -46.39
C GLN A 642 -9.20 35.22 -47.35
N GLU A 643 -9.44 34.81 -48.60
CA GLU A 643 -8.39 34.69 -49.62
C GLU A 643 -7.75 36.05 -49.96
N GLY A 644 -6.51 36.27 -49.53
CA GLY A 644 -5.66 37.39 -49.95
C GLY A 644 -5.26 38.38 -48.86
N GLU A 645 -5.64 38.14 -47.61
CA GLU A 645 -5.14 38.86 -46.44
C GLU A 645 -4.44 37.86 -45.50
N ASP A 646 -3.18 38.13 -45.13
CA ASP A 646 -2.41 37.28 -44.22
C ASP A 646 -2.86 37.58 -42.77
N ALA A 647 -3.62 36.67 -42.16
CA ALA A 647 -4.10 36.82 -40.78
C ALA A 647 -2.94 36.82 -39.77
N ASP A 648 -3.02 37.67 -38.74
CA ASP A 648 -1.91 37.87 -37.79
C ASP A 648 -2.06 37.06 -36.48
N GLU A 649 -1.10 37.23 -35.55
CA GLU A 649 -1.09 36.53 -34.27
C GLU A 649 -2.25 36.93 -33.35
N ASP A 650 -2.77 38.16 -33.44
CA ASP A 650 -3.92 38.64 -32.66
C ASP A 650 -5.23 38.04 -33.21
N ASP A 651 -5.39 37.97 -34.55
CA ASP A 651 -6.52 37.28 -35.19
C ASP A 651 -6.53 35.79 -34.85
N ALA A 652 -5.38 35.12 -34.97
CA ALA A 652 -5.20 33.72 -34.57
C ALA A 652 -5.55 33.52 -33.08
N TYR A 653 -5.19 34.44 -32.20
CA TYR A 653 -5.56 34.40 -30.79
C TYR A 653 -7.06 34.63 -30.55
N GLN A 654 -7.74 35.48 -31.33
CA GLN A 654 -9.20 35.63 -31.25
C GLN A 654 -9.94 34.35 -31.67
N VAL A 655 -9.51 33.72 -32.77
CA VAL A 655 -10.04 32.42 -33.22
C VAL A 655 -9.79 31.36 -32.14
N LEU A 656 -8.53 31.17 -31.71
CA LEU A 656 -8.15 30.18 -30.71
C LEU A 656 -8.91 30.35 -29.39
N SER A 657 -8.98 31.58 -28.86
CA SER A 657 -9.65 31.85 -27.59
C SER A 657 -11.15 31.55 -27.64
N THR A 658 -11.79 31.75 -28.79
CA THR A 658 -13.23 31.47 -28.96
C THR A 658 -13.46 29.97 -29.20
N LEU A 659 -12.59 29.34 -29.99
CA LEU A 659 -12.57 27.89 -30.23
C LEU A 659 -12.35 27.10 -28.91
N LYS A 660 -11.42 27.51 -28.05
CA LYS A 660 -11.20 26.88 -26.72
C LYS A 660 -12.48 26.83 -25.89
N ARG A 661 -13.21 27.96 -25.80
CA ARG A 661 -14.48 28.07 -25.06
C ARG A 661 -15.53 27.10 -25.60
N ILE A 662 -15.72 27.08 -26.92
CA ILE A 662 -16.65 26.15 -27.59
C ILE A 662 -16.22 24.69 -27.34
N THR A 663 -14.93 24.38 -27.47
CA THR A 663 -14.36 23.03 -27.33
C THR A 663 -14.58 22.46 -25.93
N ALA A 664 -14.31 23.26 -24.88
CA ALA A 664 -14.55 22.86 -23.49
C ALA A 664 -16.04 22.61 -23.20
N PHE A 665 -16.94 23.45 -23.73
CA PHE A 665 -18.39 23.25 -23.58
C PHE A 665 -18.91 22.05 -24.38
N HIS A 666 -18.43 21.82 -25.60
CA HIS A 666 -18.86 20.70 -26.45
C HIS A 666 -18.47 19.33 -25.87
N ASN A 667 -17.47 19.27 -25.00
CA ASN A 667 -17.12 18.04 -24.29
C ASN A 667 -18.27 17.57 -23.37
N ALA A 668 -18.81 18.46 -22.53
CA ALA A 668 -19.84 18.12 -21.53
C ALA A 668 -21.28 18.44 -21.96
N HIS A 669 -21.48 19.02 -23.14
CA HIS A 669 -22.79 19.45 -23.64
C HIS A 669 -23.00 19.11 -25.11
N ASP A 670 -24.23 18.74 -25.44
CA ASP A 670 -24.72 18.58 -26.81
C ASP A 670 -24.82 19.94 -27.52
N LEU A 671 -23.89 20.22 -28.43
CA LEU A 671 -23.92 21.40 -29.32
C LEU A 671 -24.37 21.04 -30.74
N SER A 672 -25.04 19.89 -30.97
CA SER A 672 -25.50 19.50 -32.31
C SER A 672 -26.63 20.38 -32.89
N GLY A 673 -27.06 21.42 -32.17
CA GLY A 673 -27.96 22.46 -32.69
C GLY A 673 -27.26 23.48 -33.60
N TRP A 674 -25.94 23.57 -33.53
CA TRP A 674 -25.10 24.50 -34.28
C TRP A 674 -24.15 23.71 -35.23
N ASP A 675 -23.97 24.12 -36.49
CA ASP A 675 -23.08 23.41 -37.44
C ASP A 675 -21.60 23.73 -37.19
N LEU A 676 -21.08 23.15 -36.11
CA LEU A 676 -19.67 23.20 -35.78
C LEU A 676 -18.82 22.22 -36.62
N PHE A 677 -19.42 21.26 -37.34
CA PHE A 677 -18.64 20.38 -38.21
C PHE A 677 -18.04 21.17 -39.37
N THR A 678 -18.87 21.92 -40.10
CA THR A 678 -18.42 22.66 -41.29
C THR A 678 -17.33 23.67 -40.95
N SER A 679 -17.49 24.40 -39.84
CA SER A 679 -16.51 25.41 -39.39
C SER A 679 -15.17 24.79 -38.99
N ASN A 680 -15.14 23.77 -38.12
CA ASN A 680 -13.88 23.13 -37.74
C ASN A 680 -13.23 22.35 -38.89
N PHE A 681 -14.02 21.71 -39.77
CA PHE A 681 -13.48 20.94 -40.89
C PHE A 681 -12.81 21.84 -41.95
N LYS A 682 -13.35 23.05 -42.20
CA LYS A 682 -12.67 24.07 -43.03
C LYS A 682 -11.30 24.42 -42.44
N LEU A 683 -11.27 24.80 -41.16
CA LEU A 683 -10.08 25.26 -40.43
C LEU A 683 -8.96 24.19 -40.44
N LEU A 684 -9.33 22.92 -40.22
CA LEU A 684 -8.42 21.78 -40.34
C LEU A 684 -7.95 21.53 -41.78
N ASN A 685 -8.80 21.71 -42.80
CA ASN A 685 -8.40 21.50 -44.19
C ASN A 685 -7.40 22.56 -44.66
N THR A 686 -7.68 23.84 -44.39
CA THR A 686 -6.75 24.96 -44.67
C THR A 686 -5.42 24.77 -43.95
N GLY A 687 -5.45 24.31 -42.69
CA GLY A 687 -4.22 24.02 -41.93
C GLY A 687 -3.38 22.85 -42.46
N ILE A 688 -3.93 22.01 -43.34
CA ILE A 688 -3.15 21.00 -44.10
C ILE A 688 -2.67 21.55 -45.45
N GLU A 689 -3.45 22.42 -46.09
CA GLU A 689 -3.15 22.98 -47.40
C GLU A 689 -2.05 24.05 -47.35
N ASN A 690 -2.05 24.88 -46.31
CA ASN A 690 -1.02 25.92 -46.09
C ASN A 690 0.16 25.40 -45.25
N GLY A 691 -0.12 24.58 -44.21
CA GLY A 691 0.89 23.96 -43.33
C GLY A 691 1.46 24.85 -42.22
N ASP A 692 0.92 26.06 -42.06
CA ASP A 692 1.34 27.12 -41.13
C ASP A 692 0.42 27.31 -39.90
N MET A 693 -0.77 26.69 -39.90
CA MET A 693 -1.80 26.80 -38.86
C MET A 693 -1.26 26.55 -37.44
N PRO A 694 -1.45 27.48 -36.48
CA PRO A 694 -1.01 27.33 -35.10
C PRO A 694 -1.46 26.01 -34.45
N GLU A 695 -0.52 25.30 -33.81
CA GLU A 695 -0.73 23.98 -33.21
C GLU A 695 -1.94 23.91 -32.26
N GLN A 696 -2.13 24.94 -31.43
CA GLN A 696 -3.26 25.03 -30.51
C GLN A 696 -4.61 25.14 -31.21
N ILE A 697 -4.69 25.80 -32.38
CA ILE A 697 -5.92 25.86 -33.19
C ILE A 697 -6.22 24.47 -33.76
N VAL A 698 -5.20 23.77 -34.27
CA VAL A 698 -5.34 22.38 -34.76
C VAL A 698 -5.83 21.46 -33.65
N ILE A 699 -5.18 21.47 -32.48
CA ILE A 699 -5.52 20.62 -31.32
C ILE A 699 -6.99 20.79 -30.91
N HIS A 700 -7.45 22.03 -30.71
CA HIS A 700 -8.83 22.26 -30.28
C HIS A 700 -9.84 22.03 -31.42
N SER A 701 -9.47 22.25 -32.69
CA SER A 701 -10.33 21.91 -33.84
C SER A 701 -10.52 20.40 -34.00
N LEU A 702 -9.46 19.61 -33.75
CA LEU A 702 -9.54 18.15 -33.69
C LEU A 702 -10.46 17.70 -32.55
N GLN A 703 -10.25 18.21 -31.32
CA GLN A 703 -11.12 17.91 -30.17
C GLN A 703 -12.60 18.28 -30.44
N CYS A 704 -12.86 19.50 -30.92
CA CYS A 704 -14.22 19.97 -31.19
C CYS A 704 -14.92 19.13 -32.27
N THR A 705 -14.23 18.79 -33.35
CA THR A 705 -14.79 17.92 -34.41
C THR A 705 -15.04 16.50 -33.91
N HIS A 706 -14.20 15.98 -33.03
CA HIS A 706 -14.41 14.70 -32.37
C HIS A 706 -15.69 14.73 -31.51
N TYR A 707 -15.88 15.77 -30.68
CA TYR A 707 -17.10 15.94 -29.88
C TYR A 707 -18.37 16.02 -30.75
N VAL A 708 -18.36 16.76 -31.87
CA VAL A 708 -19.49 16.79 -32.84
C VAL A 708 -19.90 15.38 -33.27
N ILE A 709 -18.92 14.55 -33.66
CA ILE A 709 -19.15 13.20 -34.16
C ILE A 709 -19.74 12.29 -33.07
N LEU A 710 -19.31 12.46 -31.81
CA LEU A 710 -19.83 11.67 -30.69
C LEU A 710 -21.25 12.08 -30.28
N TRP A 711 -21.59 13.37 -30.23
CA TRP A 711 -22.96 13.81 -29.95
C TRP A 711 -23.93 13.42 -31.08
N HIS A 712 -23.50 13.50 -32.35
CA HIS A 712 -24.27 12.96 -33.49
C HIS A 712 -24.48 11.44 -33.37
N LEU A 713 -23.49 10.68 -32.89
CA LEU A 713 -23.63 9.24 -32.63
C LEU A 713 -24.59 8.94 -31.48
N ALA A 714 -24.55 9.71 -30.39
CA ALA A 714 -25.42 9.53 -29.24
C ALA A 714 -26.90 9.67 -29.61
N LYS A 715 -27.27 10.79 -30.25
CA LYS A 715 -28.63 11.00 -30.81
C LYS A 715 -29.03 9.91 -31.79
N SER A 716 -28.07 9.41 -32.57
CA SER A 716 -28.30 8.31 -33.50
C SER A 716 -28.63 6.98 -32.80
N SER A 717 -28.04 6.72 -31.64
CA SER A 717 -28.21 5.48 -30.86
C SER A 717 -29.51 5.44 -30.04
N GLU A 718 -30.21 6.55 -29.85
CA GLU A 718 -31.53 6.60 -29.17
C GLU A 718 -32.69 6.07 -30.05
N GLY A 719 -32.42 5.70 -31.30
CA GLY A 719 -33.39 5.04 -32.19
C GLY A 719 -34.42 5.98 -32.84
N SER A 720 -34.22 7.30 -32.74
CA SER A 720 -35.08 8.33 -33.36
C SER A 720 -34.55 8.88 -34.70
N SER A 721 -33.32 8.53 -35.07
CA SER A 721 -32.57 9.09 -36.21
C SER A 721 -33.12 8.71 -37.58
N ARG A 722 -32.98 9.63 -38.54
CA ARG A 722 -33.30 9.37 -39.96
C ARG A 722 -32.11 8.70 -40.63
N LYS A 723 -32.38 7.97 -41.71
CA LYS A 723 -31.34 7.31 -42.52
C LYS A 723 -30.36 8.31 -43.14
N ASP A 724 -30.82 9.52 -43.44
CA ASP A 724 -30.00 10.59 -44.03
C ASP A 724 -29.01 11.17 -43.00
N ASP A 725 -29.40 11.23 -41.72
CA ASP A 725 -28.55 11.65 -40.61
C ASP A 725 -27.39 10.66 -40.43
N LEU A 726 -27.70 9.35 -40.42
CA LEU A 726 -26.70 8.27 -40.36
C LEU A 726 -25.74 8.28 -41.56
N VAL A 727 -26.23 8.59 -42.76
CA VAL A 727 -25.37 8.74 -43.97
C VAL A 727 -24.47 9.98 -43.85
N THR A 728 -24.94 11.04 -43.21
CA THR A 728 -24.17 12.27 -42.99
C THR A 728 -23.08 12.04 -41.94
N LEU A 729 -23.42 11.46 -40.79
CA LEU A 729 -22.48 11.06 -39.75
C LEU A 729 -21.38 10.13 -40.29
N ARG A 730 -21.73 9.14 -41.13
CA ARG A 730 -20.73 8.26 -41.77
C ARG A 730 -19.74 9.04 -42.65
N LYS A 731 -20.21 10.05 -43.40
CA LYS A 731 -19.33 10.89 -44.23
C LYS A 731 -18.43 11.76 -43.37
N GLN A 732 -18.99 12.42 -42.35
CA GLN A 732 -18.27 13.26 -41.39
C GLN A 732 -17.16 12.48 -40.68
N MET A 733 -17.51 11.33 -40.08
CA MET A 733 -16.56 10.45 -39.39
C MET A 733 -15.44 9.96 -40.31
N ARG A 734 -15.74 9.49 -41.53
CA ARG A 734 -14.70 8.99 -42.46
C ARG A 734 -13.80 10.10 -42.98
N ALA A 735 -14.35 11.28 -43.28
CA ALA A 735 -13.57 12.45 -43.66
C ALA A 735 -12.64 12.90 -42.52
N PHE A 736 -13.14 12.87 -41.28
CA PHE A 736 -12.36 13.24 -40.10
C PHE A 736 -11.28 12.21 -39.75
N CYS A 737 -11.52 10.90 -39.90
CA CYS A 737 -10.47 9.89 -39.73
C CYS A 737 -9.29 10.11 -40.70
N MET A 738 -9.56 10.44 -41.97
CA MET A 738 -8.51 10.81 -42.93
C MET A 738 -7.80 12.13 -42.56
N MET A 739 -8.53 13.10 -41.97
CA MET A 739 -7.95 14.35 -41.47
C MET A 739 -6.97 14.08 -40.33
N CYS A 740 -7.37 13.30 -39.32
CA CYS A 740 -6.51 12.90 -38.21
C CYS A 740 -5.30 12.07 -38.69
N GLN A 741 -5.48 11.18 -39.68
CA GLN A 741 -4.38 10.39 -40.23
C GLN A 741 -3.29 11.28 -40.86
N ARG A 742 -3.68 12.35 -41.56
CA ARG A 742 -2.70 13.33 -42.05
C ARG A 742 -1.99 14.04 -40.89
N TYR A 743 -2.72 14.50 -39.89
CA TYR A 743 -2.13 15.16 -38.71
C TYR A 743 -1.26 14.25 -37.83
N LEU A 744 -1.44 12.94 -37.86
CA LEU A 744 -0.54 11.95 -37.24
C LEU A 744 0.90 12.03 -37.80
N THR A 745 1.07 12.60 -39.00
CA THR A 745 2.38 12.82 -39.66
C THR A 745 2.89 14.26 -39.59
N ASN A 746 2.19 15.16 -38.88
CA ASN A 746 2.59 16.56 -38.68
C ASN A 746 3.98 16.66 -37.99
N VAL A 747 4.70 17.77 -38.15
CA VAL A 747 6.01 17.96 -37.49
C VAL A 747 5.90 18.08 -35.95
N ASN A 748 4.79 18.62 -35.44
CA ASN A 748 4.58 18.93 -34.03
C ASN A 748 4.07 17.70 -33.24
N THR A 749 4.78 17.34 -32.16
CA THR A 749 4.45 16.16 -31.33
C THR A 749 3.08 16.24 -30.67
N ALA A 750 2.68 17.39 -30.12
CA ALA A 750 1.37 17.54 -29.46
C ALA A 750 0.20 17.36 -30.45
N VAL A 751 0.36 17.86 -31.68
CA VAL A 751 -0.59 17.63 -32.77
C VAL A 751 -0.68 16.14 -33.13
N LYS A 752 0.46 15.42 -33.23
CA LYS A 752 0.45 13.96 -33.46
C LYS A 752 -0.26 13.21 -32.34
N GLU A 753 0.07 13.49 -31.08
CA GLU A 753 -0.51 12.84 -29.89
C GLU A 753 -2.02 13.06 -29.82
N GLN A 754 -2.49 14.28 -30.11
CA GLN A 754 -3.91 14.60 -30.13
C GLN A 754 -4.66 13.85 -31.25
N ALA A 755 -4.08 13.83 -32.46
CA ALA A 755 -4.64 13.10 -33.59
C ALA A 755 -4.63 11.58 -33.36
N PHE A 756 -3.56 11.04 -32.78
CA PHE A 756 -3.42 9.63 -32.42
C PHE A 756 -4.47 9.17 -31.40
N THR A 757 -4.68 9.96 -30.34
CA THR A 757 -5.62 9.65 -29.27
C THR A 757 -7.06 9.62 -29.81
N ILE A 758 -7.44 10.67 -30.55
CA ILE A 758 -8.75 10.76 -31.23
C ILE A 758 -8.96 9.63 -32.24
N LEU A 759 -7.92 9.24 -33.00
CA LEU A 759 -7.98 8.08 -33.88
C LEU A 759 -8.24 6.78 -33.10
N CYS A 760 -7.52 6.52 -32.01
CA CYS A 760 -7.74 5.32 -31.22
C CYS A 760 -9.16 5.23 -30.65
N ASP A 761 -9.70 6.34 -30.13
CA ASP A 761 -11.05 6.36 -29.59
C ASP A 761 -12.12 6.23 -30.70
N LEU A 762 -11.98 6.93 -31.84
CA LEU A 762 -12.89 6.78 -32.97
C LEU A 762 -12.85 5.37 -33.58
N LEU A 763 -11.67 4.79 -33.76
CA LEU A 763 -11.51 3.41 -34.26
C LEU A 763 -12.17 2.40 -33.32
N LEU A 764 -12.06 2.60 -32.00
CA LEU A 764 -12.71 1.74 -31.01
C LEU A 764 -14.24 1.91 -30.99
N ILE A 765 -14.72 3.15 -30.98
CA ILE A 765 -16.15 3.50 -30.91
C ILE A 765 -16.91 3.06 -32.17
N PHE A 766 -16.37 3.32 -33.35
CA PHE A 766 -16.96 2.93 -34.64
C PHE A 766 -16.54 1.53 -35.11
N SER A 767 -15.94 0.72 -34.24
CA SER A 767 -15.59 -0.68 -34.54
C SER A 767 -16.82 -1.58 -34.69
N HIS A 768 -16.59 -2.83 -35.10
CA HIS A 768 -17.62 -3.88 -35.14
C HIS A 768 -18.31 -4.13 -33.79
N GLN A 769 -17.71 -3.71 -32.66
CA GLN A 769 -18.31 -3.82 -31.32
C GLN A 769 -19.55 -2.92 -31.16
N MET A 770 -19.66 -1.83 -31.92
CA MET A 770 -20.83 -0.93 -31.91
C MET A 770 -22.14 -1.68 -32.16
N VAL A 771 -22.13 -2.64 -33.08
CA VAL A 771 -23.31 -3.42 -33.51
C VAL A 771 -23.75 -4.45 -32.45
N SER A 772 -22.84 -4.84 -31.56
CA SER A 772 -23.11 -5.80 -30.49
C SER A 772 -24.16 -5.29 -29.51
N GLY A 773 -24.90 -6.22 -28.91
CA GLY A 773 -26.05 -5.91 -28.05
C GLY A 773 -27.35 -5.63 -28.79
N GLY A 774 -27.43 -5.88 -30.10
CA GLY A 774 -28.65 -5.72 -30.91
C GLY A 774 -28.79 -4.36 -31.62
N ARG A 775 -27.68 -3.63 -31.80
CA ARG A 775 -27.65 -2.32 -32.48
C ARG A 775 -27.38 -2.46 -33.99
N GLU A 776 -28.04 -3.42 -34.63
CA GLU A 776 -27.90 -3.73 -36.07
C GLU A 776 -28.16 -2.52 -36.99
N HIS A 777 -28.98 -1.55 -36.54
CA HIS A 777 -29.21 -0.30 -37.27
C HIS A 777 -27.96 0.59 -37.40
N LEU A 778 -26.97 0.42 -36.52
CA LEU A 778 -25.69 1.15 -36.55
C LEU A 778 -24.61 0.44 -37.38
N ASP A 779 -24.85 -0.78 -37.89
CA ASP A 779 -23.90 -1.52 -38.74
C ASP A 779 -23.33 -0.66 -39.87
N SER A 780 -24.19 0.16 -40.48
CA SER A 780 -23.77 1.04 -41.58
C SER A 780 -22.78 2.13 -41.19
N LEU A 781 -22.59 2.43 -39.90
CA LEU A 781 -21.56 3.36 -39.40
C LEU A 781 -20.21 2.69 -39.16
N VAL A 782 -20.12 1.35 -39.19
CA VAL A 782 -18.89 0.62 -38.87
C VAL A 782 -17.74 1.05 -39.79
N TYR A 783 -16.58 1.21 -39.16
CA TYR A 783 -15.32 1.52 -39.79
C TYR A 783 -14.25 0.49 -39.36
N SER A 784 -13.22 0.33 -40.18
CA SER A 784 -12.10 -0.58 -39.93
C SER A 784 -10.85 0.04 -40.56
N PRO A 785 -9.73 0.11 -39.84
CA PRO A 785 -8.54 0.80 -40.30
C PRO A 785 -7.84 0.02 -41.42
N GLU A 786 -7.47 0.73 -42.50
CA GLU A 786 -6.64 0.17 -43.57
C GLU A 786 -5.23 -0.18 -43.04
N ASP A 787 -4.55 -1.13 -43.68
CA ASP A 787 -3.23 -1.62 -43.29
C ASP A 787 -2.17 -0.50 -43.16
N SER A 788 -2.32 0.57 -43.95
CA SER A 788 -1.56 1.83 -43.86
C SER A 788 -1.72 2.49 -42.49
N LEU A 789 -2.96 2.84 -42.12
CA LEU A 789 -3.30 3.44 -40.83
C LEU A 789 -2.91 2.53 -39.65
N GLN A 790 -3.10 1.21 -39.76
CA GLN A 790 -2.67 0.27 -38.71
C GLN A 790 -1.15 0.30 -38.49
N SER A 791 -0.38 0.47 -39.56
CA SER A 791 1.09 0.56 -39.54
C SER A 791 1.59 1.94 -39.07
N GLU A 792 0.91 3.02 -39.45
CA GLU A 792 1.20 4.39 -39.00
C GLU A 792 0.94 4.56 -37.49
N LEU A 793 -0.16 4.01 -36.98
CA LEU A 793 -0.47 3.98 -35.55
C LEU A 793 0.56 3.15 -34.75
N LEU A 794 1.03 2.01 -35.30
CA LEU A 794 2.11 1.23 -34.67
C LEU A 794 3.44 1.99 -34.68
N SER A 795 3.77 2.64 -35.79
CA SER A 795 4.96 3.49 -35.93
C SER A 795 4.94 4.65 -34.93
N PHE A 796 3.79 5.29 -34.71
CA PHE A 796 3.63 6.30 -33.66
C PHE A 796 3.99 5.73 -32.28
N ILE A 797 3.44 4.57 -31.89
CA ILE A 797 3.76 3.93 -30.60
C ILE A 797 5.26 3.62 -30.48
N LEU A 798 5.88 3.07 -31.53
CA LEU A 798 7.31 2.75 -31.52
C LEU A 798 8.19 4.00 -31.37
N ASN A 799 7.80 5.13 -31.96
CA ASN A 799 8.58 6.37 -31.93
C ASN A 799 8.31 7.28 -30.71
N HIS A 800 7.16 7.18 -30.05
CA HIS A 800 6.74 8.12 -28.98
C HIS A 800 6.53 7.46 -27.61
N VAL A 801 6.49 6.14 -27.50
CA VAL A 801 6.35 5.42 -26.21
C VAL A 801 7.65 4.72 -25.81
N PHE A 802 8.30 4.00 -26.72
CA PHE A 802 9.46 3.15 -26.43
C PHE A 802 10.79 3.89 -26.70
N ILE A 803 11.01 4.97 -25.95
CA ILE A 803 12.21 5.83 -25.99
C ILE A 803 13.15 5.45 -24.84
N ASP A 804 14.46 5.34 -25.06
CA ASP A 804 15.42 5.02 -24.00
C ASP A 804 15.61 6.20 -23.03
N GLN A 805 15.61 5.88 -21.73
CA GLN A 805 15.59 6.88 -20.65
C GLN A 805 16.88 7.73 -20.53
N ASP A 806 17.96 7.33 -21.19
CA ASP A 806 19.23 8.09 -21.20
C ASP A 806 19.18 9.30 -22.16
N ASP A 807 18.33 9.30 -23.19
CA ASP A 807 18.24 10.40 -24.17
C ASP A 807 17.54 11.65 -23.60
N ASP A 808 16.60 11.48 -22.67
CA ASP A 808 15.94 12.57 -21.93
C ASP A 808 16.99 13.41 -21.12
N THR A 809 18.18 12.87 -20.85
CA THR A 809 19.28 13.58 -20.13
C THR A 809 20.02 14.63 -20.97
N ASN A 810 19.65 14.85 -22.24
CA ASN A 810 20.29 15.84 -23.12
C ASN A 810 19.57 17.20 -23.18
N SER A 811 18.67 17.49 -22.22
CA SER A 811 18.22 18.86 -21.95
C SER A 811 19.44 19.75 -21.60
N THR A 812 19.64 20.83 -22.36
CA THR A 812 20.90 21.62 -22.29
C THR A 812 21.03 22.52 -21.08
N ASP A 813 19.96 22.67 -20.29
CA ASP A 813 19.99 23.34 -18.99
C ASP A 813 20.17 22.30 -17.88
N GLY A 814 21.23 22.45 -17.08
CA GLY A 814 21.61 21.52 -16.00
C GLY A 814 20.70 21.55 -14.78
N GLN A 815 19.39 21.69 -14.98
CA GLN A 815 18.38 21.47 -13.96
C GLN A 815 18.12 19.95 -13.84
N GLN A 816 18.04 19.46 -12.60
CA GLN A 816 17.77 18.07 -12.34
C GLN A 816 16.26 17.85 -12.46
N ASP A 817 15.79 17.54 -13.67
CA ASP A 817 14.36 17.42 -14.01
C ASP A 817 13.56 16.68 -12.92
N ASP A 818 12.47 17.30 -12.48
CA ASP A 818 11.69 16.87 -11.33
C ASP A 818 11.13 15.44 -11.51
N GLU A 819 11.05 14.69 -10.41
CA GLU A 819 10.40 13.37 -10.42
C GLU A 819 8.91 13.50 -10.79
N ALA A 820 8.24 14.62 -10.43
CA ALA A 820 6.87 14.91 -10.83
C ALA A 820 6.70 14.97 -12.36
N VAL A 821 7.48 15.81 -13.05
CA VAL A 821 7.42 15.99 -14.51
C VAL A 821 7.71 14.67 -15.25
N LYS A 822 8.63 13.86 -14.73
CA LYS A 822 8.93 12.52 -15.27
C LYS A 822 7.78 11.53 -15.09
N ILE A 823 7.07 11.59 -13.97
CA ILE A 823 5.87 10.78 -13.72
C ILE A 823 4.74 11.20 -14.66
N GLU A 824 4.52 12.50 -14.90
CA GLU A 824 3.51 13.00 -15.85
C GLU A 824 3.82 12.57 -17.29
N ALA A 825 5.05 12.76 -17.75
CA ALA A 825 5.49 12.31 -19.07
C ALA A 825 5.31 10.78 -19.23
N LEU A 826 5.65 10.00 -18.21
CA LEU A 826 5.40 8.55 -18.18
C LEU A 826 3.91 8.21 -18.19
N HIS A 827 3.07 8.91 -17.42
CA HIS A 827 1.62 8.72 -17.42
C HIS A 827 1.02 9.00 -18.81
N LYS A 828 1.47 10.04 -19.50
CA LYS A 828 1.09 10.36 -20.88
C LYS A 828 1.50 9.24 -21.85
N ARG A 829 2.76 8.79 -21.83
CA ARG A 829 3.26 7.66 -22.65
C ARG A 829 2.49 6.35 -22.35
N ARG A 830 2.19 6.06 -21.07
CA ARG A 830 1.35 4.93 -20.64
C ARG A 830 -0.07 5.00 -21.22
N ASN A 831 -0.69 6.19 -21.25
CA ASN A 831 -2.05 6.36 -21.76
C ASN A 831 -2.12 6.15 -23.29
N LEU A 832 -1.13 6.66 -24.04
CA LEU A 832 -0.97 6.41 -25.48
C LEU A 832 -0.82 4.90 -25.78
N LEU A 833 0.03 4.19 -25.03
CA LEU A 833 0.20 2.74 -25.16
C LEU A 833 -1.09 1.98 -24.85
N ALA A 834 -1.80 2.37 -23.79
CA ALA A 834 -3.08 1.78 -23.42
C ALA A 834 -4.14 2.00 -24.51
N ALA A 835 -4.17 3.16 -25.17
CA ALA A 835 -5.06 3.44 -26.30
C ALA A 835 -4.87 2.45 -27.46
N TYR A 836 -3.63 2.22 -27.90
CA TYR A 836 -3.34 1.22 -28.94
C TYR A 836 -3.62 -0.22 -28.48
N CYS A 837 -3.29 -0.56 -27.23
CA CYS A 837 -3.54 -1.88 -26.68
C CYS A 837 -5.05 -2.22 -26.62
N LYS A 838 -5.94 -1.24 -26.39
CA LYS A 838 -7.39 -1.41 -26.53
C LYS A 838 -7.76 -1.88 -27.95
N LEU A 839 -7.16 -1.30 -29.00
CA LEU A 839 -7.43 -1.68 -30.39
C LEU A 839 -7.05 -3.15 -30.69
N ILE A 840 -5.94 -3.63 -30.14
CA ILE A 840 -5.53 -5.05 -30.24
C ILE A 840 -6.54 -5.94 -29.50
N ILE A 841 -6.90 -5.58 -28.26
CA ILE A 841 -7.79 -6.38 -27.41
C ILE A 841 -9.20 -6.48 -27.99
N TYR A 842 -9.73 -5.38 -28.55
CA TYR A 842 -11.05 -5.37 -29.18
C TYR A 842 -11.03 -5.75 -30.67
N CYS A 843 -9.90 -6.30 -31.16
CA CYS A 843 -9.75 -6.80 -32.54
C CYS A 843 -10.09 -5.75 -33.62
N VAL A 844 -9.72 -4.50 -33.36
CA VAL A 844 -9.88 -3.36 -34.28
C VAL A 844 -8.66 -3.23 -35.20
N VAL A 845 -7.48 -3.59 -34.69
CA VAL A 845 -6.26 -3.82 -35.48
C VAL A 845 -5.85 -5.29 -35.38
N GLU A 846 -5.03 -5.77 -36.32
CA GLU A 846 -4.58 -7.16 -36.29
C GLU A 846 -3.75 -7.50 -35.04
N MET A 847 -4.03 -8.64 -34.40
CA MET A 847 -3.26 -9.15 -33.25
C MET A 847 -1.76 -9.39 -33.57
N ARG A 848 -1.34 -9.36 -34.85
CA ARG A 848 0.08 -9.43 -35.22
C ARG A 848 0.87 -8.18 -34.80
N THR A 849 0.25 -6.99 -34.76
CA THR A 849 0.94 -5.74 -34.39
C THR A 849 1.37 -5.72 -32.92
N GLY A 850 0.74 -6.56 -32.08
CA GLY A 850 1.17 -6.79 -30.71
C GLY A 850 2.57 -7.39 -30.58
N ALA A 851 3.17 -7.94 -31.65
CA ALA A 851 4.51 -8.54 -31.58
C ALA A 851 5.59 -7.48 -31.22
N ASP A 852 5.52 -6.33 -31.87
CA ASP A 852 6.42 -5.20 -31.65
C ASP A 852 6.23 -4.50 -30.30
N ILE A 853 5.14 -4.80 -29.59
CA ILE A 853 4.85 -4.35 -28.21
C ILE A 853 5.26 -5.41 -27.20
N PHE A 854 4.93 -6.69 -27.43
CA PHE A 854 5.25 -7.78 -26.50
C PHE A 854 6.76 -7.99 -26.37
N LYS A 855 7.54 -7.75 -27.44
CA LYS A 855 9.01 -7.78 -27.39
C LYS A 855 9.60 -6.80 -26.37
N GLN A 856 8.91 -5.69 -26.09
CA GLN A 856 9.36 -4.65 -25.16
C GLN A 856 9.12 -4.98 -23.67
N TYR A 857 8.40 -6.05 -23.36
CA TYR A 857 7.95 -6.41 -22.00
C TYR A 857 9.05 -6.46 -20.93
N MET A 858 10.29 -6.79 -21.30
CA MET A 858 11.42 -6.79 -20.37
C MET A 858 12.24 -5.50 -20.36
N ARG A 859 12.36 -4.79 -21.49
CA ARG A 859 13.12 -3.52 -21.59
C ARG A 859 12.42 -2.43 -20.78
N TYR A 860 11.11 -2.33 -20.92
CA TYR A 860 10.27 -1.31 -20.26
C TYR A 860 9.36 -1.93 -19.19
N TYR A 861 9.89 -2.85 -18.39
CA TYR A 861 9.09 -3.59 -17.40
C TYR A 861 8.49 -2.70 -16.31
N ASN A 862 9.22 -1.67 -15.85
CA ASN A 862 8.74 -0.76 -14.81
C ASN A 862 7.67 0.20 -15.38
N ASP A 863 7.95 0.75 -16.56
CA ASP A 863 7.18 1.80 -17.22
C ASP A 863 5.85 1.28 -17.78
N TYR A 864 5.87 0.11 -18.44
CA TYR A 864 4.78 -0.42 -19.27
C TYR A 864 4.47 -1.90 -19.03
N GLY A 865 5.21 -2.58 -18.15
CA GLY A 865 5.17 -4.04 -18.00
C GLY A 865 3.80 -4.59 -17.58
N ASP A 866 3.00 -3.83 -16.83
CA ASP A 866 1.63 -4.16 -16.46
C ASP A 866 0.66 -4.08 -17.65
N ILE A 867 0.70 -3.00 -18.42
CA ILE A 867 -0.11 -2.80 -19.64
C ILE A 867 0.18 -3.90 -20.67
N ILE A 868 1.47 -4.18 -20.91
CA ILE A 868 1.90 -5.22 -21.86
C ILE A 868 1.49 -6.62 -21.37
N LYS A 869 1.65 -6.91 -20.08
CA LYS A 869 1.24 -8.18 -19.45
C LYS A 869 -0.26 -8.43 -19.56
N GLU A 870 -1.10 -7.42 -19.32
CA GLU A 870 -2.54 -7.61 -19.43
C GLU A 870 -3.02 -7.67 -20.89
N THR A 871 -2.33 -6.98 -21.81
CA THR A 871 -2.59 -7.12 -23.26
C THR A 871 -2.25 -8.54 -23.75
N MET A 872 -1.13 -9.13 -23.30
CA MET A 872 -0.82 -10.55 -23.50
C MET A 872 -1.83 -11.48 -22.81
N SER A 873 -2.41 -11.08 -21.68
CA SER A 873 -3.44 -11.83 -20.95
C SER A 873 -4.76 -11.88 -21.71
N LYS A 874 -5.23 -10.73 -22.20
CA LYS A 874 -6.50 -10.57 -22.92
C LYS A 874 -6.45 -11.19 -24.31
N THR A 875 -5.40 -10.95 -25.09
CA THR A 875 -5.21 -11.63 -26.39
C THR A 875 -5.23 -13.15 -26.24
N ARG A 876 -4.58 -13.72 -25.20
CA ARG A 876 -4.63 -15.17 -24.88
C ARG A 876 -6.02 -15.66 -24.42
N GLN A 877 -6.87 -14.79 -23.88
CA GLN A 877 -8.27 -15.13 -23.53
C GLN A 877 -9.16 -15.17 -24.78
N ILE A 878 -8.88 -14.31 -25.77
CA ILE A 878 -9.62 -14.20 -27.04
C ILE A 878 -9.22 -15.32 -28.00
N ASP A 879 -7.93 -15.40 -28.37
CA ASP A 879 -7.36 -16.47 -29.19
C ASP A 879 -5.98 -16.88 -28.65
N LYS A 880 -5.92 -18.08 -28.06
CA LYS A 880 -4.68 -18.67 -27.54
C LYS A 880 -3.67 -18.97 -28.63
N ILE A 881 -4.12 -19.41 -29.81
CA ILE A 881 -3.26 -19.84 -30.91
C ILE A 881 -2.66 -18.60 -31.56
N GLN A 882 -3.47 -17.60 -31.89
CA GLN A 882 -2.97 -16.36 -32.48
C GLN A 882 -2.10 -15.57 -31.49
N CYS A 883 -2.46 -15.52 -30.21
CA CYS A 883 -1.58 -14.95 -29.17
C CYS A 883 -0.21 -15.67 -29.13
N ALA A 884 -0.19 -17.01 -29.20
CA ALA A 884 1.05 -17.77 -29.24
C ALA A 884 1.88 -17.52 -30.53
N LYS A 885 1.22 -17.27 -31.67
CA LYS A 885 1.89 -16.81 -32.91
C LYS A 885 2.50 -15.41 -32.74
N THR A 886 1.78 -14.45 -32.16
CA THR A 886 2.31 -13.11 -31.88
C THR A 886 3.49 -13.16 -30.89
N LEU A 887 3.43 -14.01 -29.85
CA LEU A 887 4.51 -14.18 -28.87
C LEU A 887 5.79 -14.76 -29.50
N ILE A 888 5.69 -15.72 -30.43
CA ILE A 888 6.89 -16.24 -31.11
C ILE A 888 7.41 -15.25 -32.17
N LEU A 889 6.53 -14.51 -32.86
CA LEU A 889 6.92 -13.43 -33.76
C LEU A 889 7.71 -12.33 -33.05
N SER A 890 7.34 -11.98 -31.81
CA SER A 890 8.09 -11.04 -30.96
C SER A 890 9.54 -11.48 -30.74
N LEU A 891 9.74 -12.78 -30.49
CA LEU A 891 11.07 -13.36 -30.28
C LEU A 891 11.86 -13.48 -31.59
N GLN A 892 11.18 -13.74 -32.71
CA GLN A 892 11.78 -13.73 -34.04
C GLN A 892 12.25 -12.32 -34.45
N GLN A 893 11.46 -11.28 -34.14
CA GLN A 893 11.83 -9.87 -34.33
C GLN A 893 13.10 -9.52 -33.56
N LEU A 894 13.13 -9.74 -32.24
CA LEU A 894 14.33 -9.50 -31.41
C LEU A 894 15.56 -10.28 -31.89
N PHE A 895 15.37 -11.52 -32.35
CA PHE A 895 16.47 -12.33 -32.87
C PHE A 895 17.02 -11.77 -34.19
N ASN A 896 16.16 -11.23 -35.07
CA ASN A 896 16.59 -10.54 -36.30
C ASN A 896 17.25 -9.20 -36.01
N GLU A 897 16.75 -8.44 -35.03
CA GLU A 897 17.33 -7.17 -34.56
C GLU A 897 18.76 -7.42 -34.04
N MET A 898 18.94 -8.38 -33.12
CA MET A 898 20.24 -8.84 -32.62
C MET A 898 21.17 -9.33 -33.75
N LEU A 899 20.64 -10.06 -34.76
CA LEU A 899 21.42 -10.48 -35.92
C LEU A 899 21.84 -9.30 -36.83
N SER A 900 21.06 -8.22 -36.88
CA SER A 900 21.41 -7.02 -37.64
C SER A 900 22.52 -6.20 -36.97
N GLU A 901 22.63 -6.27 -35.64
CA GLU A 901 23.66 -5.57 -34.85
C GLU A 901 24.96 -6.40 -34.72
N LEU A 902 24.84 -7.69 -34.39
CA LEU A 902 25.97 -8.56 -34.04
C LEU A 902 26.40 -9.51 -35.17
N GLY A 903 25.58 -9.66 -36.21
CA GLY A 903 25.79 -10.61 -37.30
C GLY A 903 25.57 -12.07 -36.91
N HIS A 904 25.59 -12.97 -37.89
CA HIS A 904 25.37 -14.42 -37.70
C HIS A 904 26.49 -15.15 -36.92
N GLY A 905 27.57 -14.46 -36.54
CA GLY A 905 28.68 -14.99 -35.73
C GLY A 905 28.59 -14.66 -34.24
N PHE A 906 27.44 -14.17 -33.76
CA PHE A 906 27.24 -13.73 -32.38
C PHE A 906 27.50 -14.83 -31.33
N ASP A 907 27.94 -14.42 -30.14
CA ASP A 907 28.09 -15.34 -29.01
C ASP A 907 26.75 -15.67 -28.34
N ARG A 908 26.47 -16.95 -28.11
CA ARG A 908 25.28 -17.43 -27.38
C ARG A 908 25.36 -17.21 -25.87
N SER A 909 26.52 -16.85 -25.31
CA SER A 909 26.64 -16.30 -23.94
C SER A 909 26.51 -14.77 -23.87
N SER A 910 26.26 -14.08 -24.99
CA SER A 910 26.03 -12.62 -24.98
C SER A 910 24.79 -12.23 -24.17
N SER A 911 24.84 -11.05 -23.56
CA SER A 911 23.73 -10.47 -22.79
C SER A 911 22.46 -10.31 -23.64
N ALA A 912 22.59 -9.91 -24.91
CA ALA A 912 21.48 -9.78 -25.85
C ALA A 912 20.75 -11.13 -26.06
N PHE A 913 21.47 -12.18 -26.45
CA PHE A 913 20.86 -13.50 -26.66
C PHE A 913 20.28 -14.09 -25.36
N CYS A 914 20.98 -13.93 -24.24
CA CYS A 914 20.48 -14.35 -22.92
C CYS A 914 19.20 -13.60 -22.51
N GLY A 915 19.09 -12.30 -22.85
CA GLY A 915 17.89 -11.49 -22.61
C GLY A 915 16.68 -11.97 -23.40
N ILE A 916 16.84 -12.28 -24.69
CA ILE A 916 15.76 -12.86 -25.53
C ILE A 916 15.33 -14.22 -24.97
N LYS A 917 16.29 -15.03 -24.49
CA LYS A 917 16.01 -16.34 -23.89
C LYS A 917 15.27 -16.23 -22.53
N GLU A 918 15.62 -15.28 -21.67
CA GLU A 918 14.88 -14.99 -20.43
C GLU A 918 13.46 -14.46 -20.73
N LEU A 919 13.28 -13.63 -21.77
CA LEU A 919 11.96 -13.21 -22.23
C LEU A 919 11.11 -14.41 -22.69
N ALA A 920 11.69 -15.32 -23.48
CA ALA A 920 11.04 -16.56 -23.89
C ALA A 920 10.64 -17.45 -22.70
N ARG A 921 11.51 -17.56 -21.67
CA ARG A 921 11.18 -18.24 -20.42
C ARG A 921 10.00 -17.58 -19.70
N ARG A 922 9.94 -16.25 -19.64
CA ARG A 922 8.79 -15.51 -19.08
C ARG A 922 7.51 -15.73 -19.90
N PHE A 923 7.57 -15.70 -21.23
CA PHE A 923 6.43 -16.02 -22.10
C PHE A 923 5.94 -17.46 -21.88
N SER A 924 6.85 -18.44 -21.74
CA SER A 924 6.52 -19.85 -21.43
C SER A 924 5.72 -20.01 -20.12
N LEU A 925 5.95 -19.15 -19.11
CA LEU A 925 5.15 -19.14 -17.89
C LEU A 925 3.69 -18.71 -18.11
N THR A 926 3.39 -17.84 -19.09
CA THR A 926 2.04 -17.29 -19.32
C THR A 926 0.98 -18.34 -19.70
N PHE A 927 1.41 -19.49 -20.23
CA PHE A 927 0.53 -20.63 -20.54
C PHE A 927 0.07 -21.43 -19.30
N GLY A 928 0.56 -21.08 -18.10
CA GLY A 928 0.13 -21.68 -16.84
C GLY A 928 0.63 -23.11 -16.59
N LEU A 929 -0.15 -23.87 -15.82
CA LEU A 929 0.10 -25.29 -15.50
C LEU A 929 -0.85 -26.26 -16.21
N ASP A 930 -2.01 -25.78 -16.67
CA ASP A 930 -3.01 -26.58 -17.38
C ASP A 930 -2.61 -26.75 -18.85
N GLN A 931 -1.72 -27.71 -19.11
CA GLN A 931 -1.21 -28.03 -20.44
C GLN A 931 -2.33 -28.44 -21.42
N VAL A 932 -3.47 -28.96 -20.92
CA VAL A 932 -4.59 -29.38 -21.77
C VAL A 932 -5.28 -28.16 -22.38
N LYS A 933 -5.47 -27.09 -21.59
CA LYS A 933 -6.10 -25.84 -22.07
C LYS A 933 -5.24 -25.01 -23.03
N THR A 934 -3.94 -25.29 -23.17
CA THR A 934 -2.98 -24.52 -23.99
C THR A 934 -2.25 -25.37 -25.05
N ARG A 935 -2.50 -26.68 -25.07
CA ARG A 935 -1.91 -27.70 -25.96
C ARG A 935 -1.67 -27.22 -27.40
N ASP A 936 -2.72 -26.86 -28.11
CA ASP A 936 -2.65 -26.59 -29.55
C ASP A 936 -1.92 -25.27 -29.86
N ALA A 937 -2.03 -24.29 -28.97
CA ALA A 937 -1.32 -23.02 -29.08
C ALA A 937 0.20 -23.20 -28.92
N ILE A 938 0.62 -24.01 -27.94
CA ILE A 938 2.05 -24.32 -27.73
C ILE A 938 2.56 -25.22 -28.86
N ALA A 939 1.78 -26.20 -29.32
CA ALA A 939 2.12 -27.02 -30.48
C ALA A 939 2.24 -26.21 -31.79
N MET A 940 1.50 -25.10 -31.93
CA MET A 940 1.65 -24.16 -33.04
C MET A 940 2.89 -23.29 -32.89
N LEU A 941 3.13 -22.70 -31.71
CA LEU A 941 4.33 -21.93 -31.39
C LEU A 941 5.63 -22.69 -31.71
N HIS A 942 5.65 -24.00 -31.44
CA HIS A 942 6.78 -24.85 -31.79
C HIS A 942 6.92 -25.15 -33.30
N LYS A 943 5.85 -25.07 -34.11
CA LYS A 943 5.96 -25.19 -35.58
C LYS A 943 6.52 -23.93 -36.20
N ASP A 944 5.90 -22.79 -35.92
CA ASP A 944 6.33 -21.47 -36.38
C ASP A 944 7.79 -21.19 -35.99
N GLY A 945 8.20 -21.59 -34.78
CA GLY A 945 9.59 -21.47 -34.32
C GLY A 945 10.58 -22.43 -35.01
N ILE A 946 10.15 -23.64 -35.39
CA ILE A 946 10.95 -24.56 -36.22
C ILE A 946 11.10 -24.00 -37.63
N GLU A 947 9.99 -23.58 -38.26
CA GLU A 947 9.97 -23.02 -39.61
C GLU A 947 10.91 -21.81 -39.71
N PHE A 948 10.90 -20.91 -38.72
CA PHE A 948 11.85 -19.80 -38.65
C PHE A 948 13.32 -20.25 -38.53
N ALA A 949 13.62 -21.24 -37.68
CA ALA A 949 14.98 -21.73 -37.44
C ALA A 949 15.62 -22.38 -38.68
N PHE A 950 14.81 -22.91 -39.61
CA PHE A 950 15.25 -23.53 -40.86
C PHE A 950 14.91 -22.71 -42.13
N LYS A 951 14.34 -21.50 -41.97
CA LYS A 951 13.89 -20.63 -43.07
C LYS A 951 15.02 -20.29 -44.05
N ASP A 952 16.16 -19.88 -43.51
CA ASP A 952 17.27 -19.29 -44.26
C ASP A 952 18.47 -20.29 -44.25
N PRO A 953 18.84 -20.89 -45.40
CA PRO A 953 19.79 -22.00 -45.47
C PRO A 953 21.25 -21.58 -45.24
N SER A 954 22.14 -22.54 -45.02
CA SER A 954 23.54 -22.26 -44.68
C SER A 954 24.30 -21.61 -45.85
N PRO A 955 25.02 -20.48 -45.62
CA PRO A 955 25.93 -19.90 -46.62
C PRO A 955 27.09 -20.82 -47.02
N GLN A 956 27.35 -21.87 -46.24
CA GLN A 956 28.42 -22.83 -46.45
C GLN A 956 28.01 -24.01 -47.36
N GLY A 957 26.75 -24.03 -47.83
CA GLY A 957 26.20 -25.08 -48.70
C GLY A 957 25.49 -26.21 -47.96
N GLU A 958 25.14 -27.27 -48.69
CA GLU A 958 24.38 -28.41 -48.14
C GLU A 958 25.14 -29.11 -47.01
N GLY A 959 24.54 -29.16 -45.81
CA GLY A 959 25.11 -29.79 -44.62
C GLY A 959 25.77 -28.84 -43.62
N GLY A 960 25.90 -27.54 -43.94
CA GLY A 960 26.27 -26.50 -42.98
C GLY A 960 25.09 -26.08 -42.07
N PRO A 961 25.35 -25.36 -40.96
CA PRO A 961 24.30 -24.90 -40.05
C PRO A 961 23.43 -23.79 -40.71
N PRO A 962 22.09 -23.85 -40.64
CA PRO A 962 21.19 -22.78 -41.03
C PRO A 962 21.44 -21.49 -40.24
N LEU A 963 21.16 -20.32 -40.83
CA LEU A 963 21.45 -19.02 -40.22
C LEU A 963 20.72 -18.80 -38.89
N ASN A 964 19.50 -19.31 -38.77
CA ASN A 964 18.63 -19.09 -37.62
C ASN A 964 18.66 -20.26 -36.61
N LEU A 965 19.59 -21.21 -36.75
CA LEU A 965 19.62 -22.45 -35.96
C LEU A 965 19.67 -22.22 -34.43
N ALA A 966 20.34 -21.14 -34.00
CA ALA A 966 20.43 -20.74 -32.61
C ALA A 966 19.07 -20.38 -31.97
N PHE A 967 18.06 -20.03 -32.77
CA PHE A 967 16.70 -19.77 -32.26
C PHE A 967 16.08 -21.00 -31.56
N LEU A 968 16.56 -22.22 -31.85
CA LEU A 968 16.12 -23.44 -31.16
C LEU A 968 16.49 -23.46 -29.66
N ASP A 969 17.56 -22.78 -29.23
CA ASP A 969 17.89 -22.62 -27.80
C ASP A 969 16.86 -21.71 -27.08
N ILE A 970 16.32 -20.69 -27.77
CA ILE A 970 15.23 -19.83 -27.27
C ILE A 970 13.91 -20.63 -27.23
N LEU A 971 13.61 -21.34 -28.32
CA LEU A 971 12.41 -22.18 -28.45
C LEU A 971 12.37 -23.33 -27.42
N SER A 972 13.53 -23.75 -26.91
CA SER A 972 13.63 -24.80 -25.89
C SER A 972 12.92 -24.46 -24.57
N GLU A 973 12.79 -23.18 -24.20
CA GLU A 973 12.12 -22.74 -22.97
C GLU A 973 10.62 -23.07 -22.94
N PHE A 974 9.98 -23.14 -24.11
CA PHE A 974 8.58 -23.56 -24.26
C PHE A 974 8.38 -25.08 -24.23
N SER A 975 9.44 -25.86 -24.49
CA SER A 975 9.35 -27.33 -24.57
C SER A 975 9.05 -27.99 -23.22
N SER A 976 9.14 -27.27 -22.10
CA SER A 976 8.67 -27.68 -20.79
C SER A 976 7.14 -27.75 -20.66
N LYS A 977 6.41 -27.02 -21.53
CA LYS A 977 4.94 -26.88 -21.52
C LYS A 977 4.22 -27.83 -22.48
N LEU A 978 4.92 -28.42 -23.44
CA LEU A 978 4.38 -29.47 -24.32
C LEU A 978 4.04 -30.74 -23.53
N MET A 979 2.83 -31.27 -23.72
CA MET A 979 2.46 -32.60 -23.24
C MET A 979 3.30 -33.70 -23.90
N ARG A 980 3.49 -34.84 -23.21
CA ARG A 980 4.28 -36.00 -23.66
C ARG A 980 3.88 -36.53 -25.05
N GLN A 981 2.61 -36.40 -25.44
CA GLN A 981 2.14 -36.77 -26.78
C GLN A 981 2.65 -35.79 -27.84
N ASP A 982 2.49 -34.49 -27.61
CA ASP A 982 2.81 -33.46 -28.60
C ASP A 982 4.31 -33.23 -28.75
N LYS A 983 5.11 -33.56 -27.74
CA LYS A 983 6.58 -33.68 -27.89
C LYS A 983 6.96 -34.64 -29.03
N ARG A 984 6.26 -35.76 -29.20
CA ARG A 984 6.47 -36.67 -30.35
C ARG A 984 6.00 -36.04 -31.66
N THR A 985 4.85 -35.37 -31.66
CA THR A 985 4.31 -34.66 -32.84
C THR A 985 5.25 -33.54 -33.33
N VAL A 986 5.81 -32.75 -32.41
CA VAL A 986 6.77 -31.67 -32.71
C VAL A 986 8.12 -32.24 -33.15
N HIS A 987 8.58 -33.36 -32.57
CA HIS A 987 9.77 -34.07 -33.04
C HIS A 987 9.60 -34.57 -34.50
N MET A 988 8.48 -35.21 -34.80
CA MET A 988 8.14 -35.64 -36.18
C MET A 988 7.92 -34.47 -37.14
N TYR A 989 7.73 -33.25 -36.65
CA TYR A 989 7.72 -32.03 -37.45
C TYR A 989 9.14 -31.53 -37.72
N LEU A 990 9.98 -31.46 -36.68
CA LEU A 990 11.41 -31.13 -36.76
C LEU A 990 12.15 -32.03 -37.76
N GLU A 991 11.87 -33.35 -37.75
CA GLU A 991 12.42 -34.36 -38.67
C GLU A 991 12.11 -34.11 -40.15
N ARG A 992 11.23 -33.16 -40.50
CA ARG A 992 11.00 -32.72 -41.89
C ARG A 992 12.02 -31.70 -42.38
N PHE A 993 12.69 -30.99 -41.46
CA PHE A 993 13.64 -29.92 -41.76
C PHE A 993 15.09 -30.33 -41.49
N MET A 994 15.34 -31.17 -40.47
CA MET A 994 16.69 -31.68 -40.20
C MET A 994 17.02 -32.90 -41.08
N THR A 995 18.16 -32.86 -41.79
CA THR A 995 18.66 -34.02 -42.53
C THR A 995 19.35 -35.03 -41.60
N PHE A 996 19.53 -36.26 -42.08
CA PHE A 996 20.29 -37.31 -41.37
C PHE A 996 21.74 -36.88 -41.05
N GLN A 997 22.38 -36.11 -41.94
CA GLN A 997 23.72 -35.57 -41.71
C GLN A 997 23.74 -34.56 -40.57
N MET A 998 22.77 -33.64 -40.52
CA MET A 998 22.61 -32.65 -39.44
C MET A 998 22.37 -33.34 -38.08
N ALA A 999 21.64 -34.46 -38.06
CA ALA A 999 21.38 -35.25 -36.85
C ALA A 999 22.66 -35.86 -36.22
N LEU A 1000 23.71 -36.05 -37.03
CA LEU A 1000 24.99 -36.65 -36.63
C LEU A 1000 26.02 -35.62 -36.17
N GLN A 1001 25.88 -34.34 -36.52
CA GLN A 1001 26.85 -33.30 -36.15
C GLN A 1001 26.93 -33.07 -34.63
N ARG A 1002 28.12 -32.70 -34.14
CA ARG A 1002 28.42 -32.56 -32.69
C ARG A 1002 29.26 -31.33 -32.33
N GLU A 1003 29.54 -30.46 -33.29
CA GLU A 1003 30.24 -29.19 -33.06
C GLU A 1003 29.34 -28.19 -32.31
N ASP A 1004 29.91 -27.21 -31.62
CA ASP A 1004 29.17 -26.30 -30.73
C ASP A 1004 28.10 -25.46 -31.44
N CYS A 1005 28.26 -25.20 -32.75
CA CYS A 1005 27.26 -24.53 -33.58
C CYS A 1005 25.98 -25.36 -33.78
N TRP A 1006 26.04 -26.69 -33.61
CA TRP A 1006 24.87 -27.59 -33.68
C TRP A 1006 24.23 -27.87 -32.31
N LEU A 1007 24.83 -27.38 -31.23
CA LEU A 1007 24.31 -27.54 -29.87
C LEU A 1007 22.83 -27.11 -29.70
N PRO A 1008 22.33 -26.02 -30.32
CA PRO A 1008 20.90 -25.63 -30.21
C PRO A 1008 19.94 -26.73 -30.69
N LEU A 1009 20.25 -27.38 -31.82
CA LEU A 1009 19.47 -28.48 -32.36
C LEU A 1009 19.54 -29.73 -31.47
N ILE A 1010 20.71 -30.01 -30.89
CA ILE A 1010 20.90 -31.14 -29.98
C ILE A 1010 20.09 -30.92 -28.69
N SER A 1011 20.21 -29.74 -28.06
CA SER A 1011 19.46 -29.36 -26.85
C SER A 1011 17.95 -29.43 -27.06
N TYR A 1012 17.44 -28.81 -28.13
CA TYR A 1012 16.02 -28.78 -28.45
C TYR A 1012 15.45 -30.17 -28.79
N ARG A 1013 16.17 -30.99 -29.57
CA ARG A 1013 15.74 -32.37 -29.83
C ARG A 1013 15.71 -33.19 -28.55
N ASN A 1014 16.71 -33.03 -27.67
CA ASN A 1014 16.77 -33.73 -26.39
C ASN A 1014 15.61 -33.35 -25.46
N SER A 1015 15.20 -32.08 -25.39
CA SER A 1015 14.07 -31.66 -24.54
C SER A 1015 12.70 -32.16 -25.01
N LEU A 1016 12.56 -32.47 -26.31
CA LEU A 1016 11.42 -33.20 -26.88
C LEU A 1016 11.51 -34.71 -26.58
N GLN A 1017 12.71 -35.30 -26.64
CA GLN A 1017 12.94 -36.73 -26.43
C GLN A 1017 12.94 -37.17 -24.95
N ALA A 1018 13.16 -36.27 -23.98
CA ALA A 1018 13.28 -36.52 -22.53
C ALA A 1018 11.97 -36.95 -21.81
N GLY A 1019 11.13 -37.73 -22.49
CA GLY A 1019 9.94 -38.40 -21.96
C GLY A 1019 9.77 -39.82 -22.51
N GLY A 1020 10.84 -40.45 -22.99
CA GLY A 1020 10.86 -41.87 -23.38
C GLY A 1020 10.98 -42.79 -22.16
N ASP A 1021 9.97 -43.66 -22.00
CA ASP A 1021 9.99 -44.99 -21.38
C ASP A 1021 10.90 -45.25 -20.15
N ASP A 1022 10.30 -45.23 -18.94
CA ASP A 1022 10.27 -46.37 -17.99
C ASP A 1022 9.48 -45.98 -16.73
N ASP A 1023 8.27 -46.51 -16.55
CA ASP A 1023 7.52 -46.61 -15.27
C ASP A 1023 6.23 -47.42 -15.51
N THR A 1024 6.26 -48.74 -15.30
CA THR A 1024 5.03 -49.56 -15.20
C THR A 1024 5.26 -50.90 -14.48
N MET A 1025 4.50 -51.15 -13.42
CA MET A 1025 4.30 -52.45 -12.73
C MET A 1025 5.51 -53.15 -12.07
N SER A 1026 5.61 -53.06 -10.73
CA SER A 1026 5.17 -54.17 -9.84
C SER A 1026 5.32 -53.81 -8.34
N VAL A 1027 4.75 -54.65 -7.47
CA VAL A 1027 4.29 -54.29 -6.12
C VAL A 1027 5.00 -55.10 -5.00
N MET A 1028 5.21 -54.44 -3.86
CA MET A 1028 5.47 -54.98 -2.49
C MET A 1028 6.84 -55.55 -2.05
N SER A 1029 7.21 -55.08 -0.84
CA SER A 1029 7.89 -55.77 0.28
C SER A 1029 9.43 -55.92 0.32
N GLY A 1030 10.01 -55.56 1.49
CA GLY A 1030 10.95 -56.47 2.17
C GLY A 1030 12.31 -55.96 2.65
N TYR A 1031 12.37 -55.43 3.89
CA TYR A 1031 13.53 -55.47 4.81
C TYR A 1031 14.83 -54.67 4.46
N SER A 1032 15.74 -54.57 5.45
CA SER A 1032 16.88 -53.63 5.48
C SER A 1032 18.12 -54.22 6.17
N SER A 1033 19.34 -53.97 5.65
CA SER A 1033 20.59 -54.16 6.41
C SER A 1033 21.80 -53.38 5.86
N ARG A 1034 22.38 -52.55 6.74
CA ARG A 1034 23.70 -51.89 6.75
C ARG A 1034 24.83 -52.42 5.82
N GLY A 1035 25.56 -51.48 5.18
CA GLY A 1035 26.94 -51.15 5.62
C GLY A 1035 28.16 -51.55 4.75
N SER A 1036 28.88 -50.51 4.26
CA SER A 1036 30.34 -50.43 3.99
C SER A 1036 31.00 -51.30 2.89
N SER A 1037 31.80 -50.67 2.00
CA SER A 1037 33.28 -50.82 1.91
C SER A 1037 33.88 -50.29 0.57
N ILE A 1038 35.21 -50.26 0.49
CA ILE A 1038 36.07 -49.64 -0.55
C ILE A 1038 36.74 -50.71 -1.46
N ARG A 1039 37.22 -50.30 -2.66
CA ARG A 1039 38.51 -50.69 -3.35
C ARG A 1039 38.38 -51.12 -4.83
N SER A 1040 39.50 -51.36 -5.52
CA SER A 1040 39.60 -51.31 -7.00
C SER A 1040 40.70 -52.20 -7.64
N LYS A 1041 40.60 -52.35 -8.99
CA LYS A 1041 41.60 -52.81 -10.03
C LYS A 1041 41.68 -54.31 -10.48
N LYS A 1042 41.16 -54.52 -11.71
CA LYS A 1042 41.72 -55.21 -12.93
C LYS A 1042 42.44 -56.59 -12.86
N THR A 1043 41.95 -57.55 -13.67
CA THR A 1043 42.67 -58.22 -14.81
C THR A 1043 41.70 -58.99 -15.76
N LYS A 1044 42.20 -59.72 -16.78
CA LYS A 1044 41.51 -60.33 -17.96
C LYS A 1044 42.05 -61.75 -18.24
N PRO A 1045 41.55 -62.52 -19.24
CA PRO A 1045 40.19 -62.80 -19.75
C PRO A 1045 39.96 -64.35 -19.72
N PRO A 1046 39.29 -65.04 -20.69
CA PRO A 1046 38.10 -64.79 -21.53
C PRO A 1046 36.89 -65.65 -20.98
N VAL A 1047 35.84 -66.16 -21.66
CA VAL A 1047 35.39 -66.33 -23.07
C VAL A 1047 33.86 -66.07 -23.16
N ALA A 1048 33.21 -66.51 -24.25
CA ALA A 1048 31.79 -66.52 -24.59
C ALA A 1048 30.83 -67.13 -23.52
N THR A 1049 29.52 -66.86 -23.49
CA THR A 1049 28.58 -66.37 -24.54
C THR A 1049 27.51 -65.39 -24.02
N ALA A 1050 27.14 -64.40 -24.85
CA ALA A 1050 25.85 -63.65 -24.86
C ALA A 1050 25.41 -62.85 -23.60
N GLY A 1051 24.51 -61.87 -23.78
CA GLY A 1051 23.72 -61.25 -22.69
C GLY A 1051 24.02 -59.78 -22.39
N THR A 1052 23.16 -58.89 -22.89
CA THR A 1052 23.15 -57.42 -22.78
C THR A 1052 22.95 -56.83 -21.37
N SER A 1053 23.59 -55.66 -21.16
CA SER A 1053 23.16 -54.49 -20.35
C SER A 1053 22.97 -54.64 -18.82
N ALA A 1054 22.83 -53.49 -18.13
CA ALA A 1054 23.07 -53.39 -16.69
C ALA A 1054 22.27 -52.31 -15.94
N ALA A 1055 22.11 -52.57 -14.64
CA ALA A 1055 22.09 -51.64 -13.50
C ALA A 1055 20.82 -50.82 -13.15
N LYS A 1056 20.45 -50.99 -11.86
CA LYS A 1056 19.75 -50.08 -10.92
C LYS A 1056 18.23 -49.86 -11.07
N ARG A 1057 17.55 -50.24 -9.98
CA ARG A 1057 16.22 -49.76 -9.57
C ARG A 1057 16.20 -48.24 -9.41
N LYS A 1058 15.09 -47.59 -9.78
CA LYS A 1058 14.61 -46.36 -9.11
C LYS A 1058 14.26 -46.65 -7.65
N LEU A 1059 14.24 -45.62 -6.83
CA LEU A 1059 13.39 -45.53 -5.64
C LEU A 1059 12.48 -44.31 -5.88
N PRO A 1060 11.15 -44.45 -5.99
CA PRO A 1060 10.28 -43.38 -6.47
C PRO A 1060 9.72 -42.48 -5.37
N GLU A 1061 9.44 -41.24 -5.79
CA GLU A 1061 8.36 -40.30 -5.41
C GLU A 1061 7.71 -40.28 -4.01
N GLY A 1062 7.55 -39.03 -3.51
CA GLY A 1062 6.45 -38.63 -2.62
C GLY A 1062 6.92 -37.92 -1.33
N ILE A 1063 6.24 -36.88 -0.82
CA ILE A 1063 4.97 -36.21 -1.21
C ILE A 1063 4.98 -34.76 -0.63
N ALA A 1064 4.29 -33.79 -1.28
CA ALA A 1064 3.61 -32.55 -0.78
C ALA A 1064 4.15 -31.72 0.44
N TYR A 1065 3.95 -30.39 0.59
CA TYR A 1065 3.50 -29.26 -0.25
C TYR A 1065 3.70 -27.94 0.55
N ILE A 1066 3.84 -26.79 -0.13
CA ILE A 1066 3.55 -25.39 0.34
C ILE A 1066 4.44 -24.76 1.46
N GLY A 1067 4.95 -23.54 1.22
CA GLY A 1067 5.20 -22.54 2.28
C GLY A 1067 6.29 -21.49 2.02
N ASN A 1068 5.91 -20.19 1.99
CA ASN A 1068 6.74 -18.95 1.95
C ASN A 1068 7.44 -18.67 0.59
N ARG A 1069 7.49 -17.45 -0.01
CA ARG A 1069 7.45 -16.02 0.42
C ARG A 1069 8.62 -15.57 1.32
N LYS A 1070 9.62 -14.85 0.77
CA LYS A 1070 9.63 -13.37 0.90
C LYS A 1070 10.67 -12.58 0.06
N ILE A 1071 10.28 -11.34 -0.30
CA ILE A 1071 11.01 -10.04 -0.38
C ILE A 1071 12.55 -10.01 -0.49
N GLY A 1072 13.07 -9.06 -1.29
CA GLY A 1072 14.43 -8.51 -1.09
C GLY A 1072 14.51 -6.96 -1.15
N PHE A 1073 15.16 -6.36 -0.15
CA PHE A 1073 15.67 -4.96 -0.04
C PHE A 1073 16.79 -4.55 -1.03
N GLY A 1074 16.74 -3.39 -1.70
CA GLY A 1074 17.90 -2.82 -2.42
C GLY A 1074 18.94 -2.12 -1.52
N LEU A 1075 20.14 -1.89 -2.06
CA LEU A 1075 21.04 -0.77 -1.66
C LEU A 1075 20.62 0.48 -2.49
N ILE A 1076 20.63 1.72 -2.01
CA ILE A 1076 21.62 2.50 -1.23
C ILE A 1076 22.83 2.96 -2.06
N LYS A 1077 22.87 4.27 -2.33
CA LYS A 1077 24.09 5.09 -2.47
C LYS A 1077 23.91 6.41 -1.69
N SER A 1078 25.02 7.11 -1.43
CA SER A 1078 25.13 8.19 -0.44
C SER A 1078 25.03 9.61 -1.04
N PRO A 1079 24.63 10.63 -0.25
CA PRO A 1079 24.61 12.03 -0.67
C PRO A 1079 26.02 12.66 -0.70
N ASN A 1080 26.13 13.83 -1.34
CA ASN A 1080 27.31 14.69 -1.33
C ASN A 1080 26.92 16.17 -1.19
N VAL A 1081 27.88 17.05 -0.86
CA VAL A 1081 27.63 18.40 -0.32
C VAL A 1081 27.83 19.51 -1.37
N CYS A 1082 26.99 20.57 -1.35
CA CYS A 1082 27.16 21.98 -1.82
C CYS A 1082 25.83 22.55 -2.37
N VAL A 1083 25.50 23.86 -2.33
CA VAL A 1083 26.11 25.04 -1.68
C VAL A 1083 25.02 26.12 -1.44
N LEU A 1084 25.14 26.95 -0.39
CA LEU A 1084 24.26 28.11 -0.17
C LEU A 1084 24.61 29.31 -1.08
N LYS A 1085 23.59 30.08 -1.48
CA LYS A 1085 23.72 31.53 -1.71
C LYS A 1085 22.43 32.27 -1.33
N SER A 1086 22.58 33.47 -0.79
CA SER A 1086 21.50 34.26 -0.20
C SER A 1086 21.20 35.53 -0.98
N LEU A 1087 19.99 36.05 -0.79
CA LEU A 1087 19.76 37.49 -0.71
C LEU A 1087 18.80 37.81 0.45
N LEU A 1088 18.77 39.07 0.87
CA LEU A 1088 18.17 39.57 2.12
C LEU A 1088 17.30 40.81 1.84
N ILE A 1089 16.51 41.22 2.85
CA ILE A 1089 15.80 42.53 3.07
C ILE A 1089 14.26 42.42 2.98
N LYS A 1090 13.42 43.05 3.84
CA LYS A 1090 13.49 43.37 5.30
C LYS A 1090 12.18 44.05 5.77
N HIS A 1091 11.68 43.69 6.97
CA HIS A 1091 10.53 44.31 7.69
C HIS A 1091 9.14 44.18 7.00
N SER A 1092 8.00 44.26 7.70
CA SER A 1092 7.74 44.61 9.11
C SER A 1092 6.78 43.65 9.83
N ARG A 1093 6.79 43.73 11.17
CA ARG A 1093 5.94 43.05 12.17
C ARG A 1093 4.46 43.49 12.02
N ALA A 1094 3.46 42.76 12.55
CA ALA A 1094 3.48 42.08 13.85
C ALA A 1094 2.38 41.02 14.14
N PHE A 1095 2.71 39.73 14.05
CA PHE A 1095 2.32 38.71 15.06
C PHE A 1095 3.25 37.47 15.05
N SER A 1096 4.57 37.67 15.19
CA SER A 1096 5.57 36.59 15.17
C SER A 1096 6.55 36.70 16.33
N SER A 1097 6.37 35.87 17.36
CA SER A 1097 7.17 35.85 18.58
C SER A 1097 7.97 34.56 18.79
N GLN A 1098 7.49 33.40 18.30
CA GLN A 1098 8.13 32.09 18.56
C GLN A 1098 9.06 31.66 17.42
N VAL A 1099 8.57 31.62 16.17
CA VAL A 1099 9.39 31.33 14.97
C VAL A 1099 10.53 32.34 14.79
N THR A 1100 10.23 33.64 14.97
CA THR A 1100 11.24 34.70 14.93
C THR A 1100 12.30 34.56 16.04
N TRP A 1101 11.97 33.96 17.20
CA TRP A 1101 12.95 33.74 18.27
C TRP A 1101 13.94 32.64 17.90
N MET A 1102 13.46 31.53 17.33
CA MET A 1102 14.30 30.43 16.85
C MET A 1102 15.26 30.90 15.75
N LEU A 1103 14.79 31.73 14.81
CA LEU A 1103 15.63 32.33 13.77
C LEU A 1103 16.68 33.31 14.33
N ALA A 1104 16.32 34.12 15.32
CA ALA A 1104 17.25 35.05 15.98
C ALA A 1104 18.32 34.29 16.81
N GLN A 1105 17.92 33.24 17.52
CA GLN A 1105 18.82 32.39 18.28
C GLN A 1105 19.78 31.64 17.34
N ARG A 1106 19.26 31.07 16.24
CA ARG A 1106 20.07 30.39 15.21
C ARG A 1106 21.15 31.32 14.63
N GLN A 1107 20.83 32.57 14.29
CA GLN A 1107 21.84 33.52 13.82
C GLN A 1107 22.88 33.89 14.90
N GLN A 1108 22.51 33.96 16.18
CA GLN A 1108 23.47 34.17 17.27
C GLN A 1108 24.36 32.93 17.50
N GLU A 1109 23.79 31.72 17.45
CA GLU A 1109 24.53 30.47 17.64
C GLU A 1109 25.48 30.20 16.45
N GLU A 1110 25.05 30.45 15.21
CA GLU A 1110 25.90 30.34 14.01
C GLU A 1110 27.05 31.34 14.03
N ALA A 1111 26.80 32.61 14.39
CA ALA A 1111 27.85 33.62 14.55
C ALA A 1111 28.84 33.27 15.68
N ARG A 1112 28.32 32.79 16.82
CA ARG A 1112 29.13 32.33 17.96
C ARG A 1112 29.98 31.12 17.60
N GLN A 1113 29.41 30.14 16.90
CA GLN A 1113 30.15 28.98 16.40
C GLN A 1113 31.21 29.37 15.36
N GLN A 1114 30.95 30.30 14.45
CA GLN A 1114 31.99 30.81 13.54
C GLN A 1114 33.12 31.50 14.31
N GLN A 1115 32.81 32.29 15.34
CA GLN A 1115 33.81 32.97 16.15
C GLN A 1115 34.61 31.98 17.03
N GLU A 1116 33.99 30.93 17.56
CA GLU A 1116 34.69 29.85 18.26
C GLU A 1116 35.52 28.96 17.33
N ARG A 1117 35.03 28.63 16.12
CA ARG A 1117 35.80 27.91 15.09
C ARG A 1117 37.04 28.71 14.68
N ALA A 1118 36.91 30.03 14.48
CA ALA A 1118 38.04 30.92 14.21
C ALA A 1118 39.04 30.97 15.39
N MET A 1119 38.55 31.07 16.63
CA MET A 1119 39.40 31.09 17.82
C MET A 1119 40.11 29.75 18.06
N ASN A 1120 39.47 28.63 17.73
CA ASN A 1120 40.07 27.29 17.81
C ASN A 1120 41.07 27.04 16.68
N TYR A 1121 40.86 27.54 15.47
CA TYR A 1121 41.88 27.55 14.41
C TYR A 1121 43.13 28.34 14.82
N ALA A 1122 42.95 29.50 15.49
CA ALA A 1122 44.06 30.28 16.02
C ALA A 1122 44.85 29.53 17.11
N LYS A 1123 44.16 28.87 18.05
CA LYS A 1123 44.77 28.01 19.09
C LYS A 1123 45.51 26.80 18.49
N LEU A 1124 44.91 26.13 17.49
CA LEU A 1124 45.52 24.98 16.83
C LEU A 1124 46.84 25.37 16.14
N ARG A 1125 46.87 26.54 15.48
CA ARG A 1125 48.07 27.12 14.87
C ARG A 1125 49.16 27.50 15.89
N THR A 1126 48.81 27.78 17.15
CA THR A 1126 49.80 28.05 18.22
C THR A 1126 50.34 26.77 18.86
N ASN A 1127 49.51 25.73 18.97
CA ASN A 1127 49.90 24.47 19.60
C ASN A 1127 50.80 23.60 18.71
N LEU A 1128 50.70 23.70 17.38
CA LEU A 1128 51.52 22.92 16.43
C LEU A 1128 53.04 23.18 16.48
N HIS A 1129 53.52 24.07 17.36
CA HIS A 1129 54.93 24.39 17.57
C HIS A 1129 55.53 23.79 18.87
N ARG A 1130 54.80 22.96 19.64
CA ARG A 1130 55.35 22.33 20.86
C ARG A 1130 54.93 20.87 21.06
N ARG A 1131 55.96 20.03 21.25
CA ARG A 1131 55.97 18.61 21.65
C ARG A 1131 55.62 17.58 20.57
N GLY A 1132 56.44 16.52 20.59
CA GLY A 1132 56.14 15.16 20.14
C GLY A 1132 56.71 14.19 21.18
N THR A 1133 57.07 12.96 20.77
CA THR A 1133 57.67 11.84 21.55
C THR A 1133 56.72 11.01 22.44
N GLY A 1134 56.86 9.67 22.37
CA GLY A 1134 56.00 8.63 22.97
C GLY A 1134 54.95 8.10 21.96
N LEU A 1135 55.04 6.90 21.36
CA LEU A 1135 55.19 5.52 21.88
C LEU A 1135 53.97 5.07 22.71
N MET A 1136 53.33 3.92 22.46
CA MET A 1136 53.76 2.74 21.68
C MET A 1136 52.55 1.93 21.14
N GLU A 1137 52.75 1.21 20.03
CA GLU A 1137 52.23 -0.13 19.59
C GLU A 1137 50.82 -0.64 20.01
N GLU A 1138 50.15 -1.57 19.30
CA GLU A 1138 49.97 -1.96 17.87
C GLU A 1138 49.08 -3.25 17.86
N ASP A 1139 48.76 -3.80 16.67
CA ASP A 1139 48.01 -5.06 16.37
C ASP A 1139 46.53 -4.95 15.92
N GLU A 1140 46.28 -4.34 14.76
CA GLU A 1140 45.29 -4.82 13.79
C GLU A 1140 45.96 -4.99 12.41
N GLU A 1141 45.94 -6.19 11.83
CA GLU A 1141 46.37 -6.45 10.44
C GLU A 1141 45.30 -7.22 9.65
N PRO A 1142 45.32 -7.14 8.29
CA PRO A 1142 44.08 -7.04 7.53
C PRO A 1142 43.62 -8.35 6.86
N ILE A 1143 42.36 -8.34 6.40
CA ILE A 1143 41.82 -9.31 5.45
C ILE A 1143 41.44 -8.57 4.15
N VAL A 1144 41.84 -9.15 3.03
CA VAL A 1144 41.80 -8.54 1.69
C VAL A 1144 40.41 -8.68 1.05
N GLU A 1145 40.01 -7.68 0.26
CA GLU A 1145 38.81 -7.74 -0.59
C GLU A 1145 39.00 -8.75 -1.73
N ASP A 1146 38.02 -9.63 -1.95
CA ASP A 1146 37.94 -10.41 -3.19
C ASP A 1146 36.47 -10.49 -3.65
N VAL A 1147 36.21 -10.10 -4.89
CA VAL A 1147 34.85 -9.85 -5.41
C VAL A 1147 34.43 -10.98 -6.34
N MET A 1148 33.41 -11.76 -5.95
CA MET A 1148 32.64 -12.56 -6.89
C MET A 1148 31.13 -12.57 -6.60
N MET A 1149 30.35 -12.67 -7.67
CA MET A 1149 28.91 -12.45 -7.72
C MET A 1149 28.12 -13.77 -7.69
N SER A 1150 27.04 -13.82 -6.91
CA SER A 1150 25.97 -14.82 -7.08
C SER A 1150 24.63 -14.22 -6.62
N SER A 1151 23.70 -13.99 -7.55
CA SER A 1151 22.47 -13.24 -7.31
C SER A 1151 21.21 -14.01 -7.72
N GLU A 1152 20.70 -14.85 -6.82
CA GLU A 1152 19.37 -15.47 -6.91
C GLU A 1152 18.57 -15.17 -5.64
N GLY A 1153 17.26 -14.88 -5.78
CA GLY A 1153 16.34 -14.72 -4.64
C GLY A 1153 15.69 -13.34 -4.47
N ARG A 1154 14.78 -12.93 -5.39
CA ARG A 1154 13.87 -11.78 -5.22
C ARG A 1154 12.70 -11.81 -6.22
N MET A 1155 11.57 -12.50 -5.93
CA MET A 1155 10.44 -12.55 -6.89
C MET A 1155 8.99 -12.67 -6.35
N ASP A 1156 8.71 -12.77 -5.03
CA ASP A 1156 7.38 -13.26 -4.55
C ASP A 1156 6.39 -12.26 -3.88
N ASP A 1157 6.74 -10.99 -3.66
CA ASP A 1157 5.92 -10.06 -2.82
C ASP A 1157 5.26 -8.88 -3.56
N LEU A 1158 5.06 -8.98 -4.87
CA LEU A 1158 4.25 -8.03 -5.66
C LEU A 1158 2.99 -8.70 -6.23
N ASN A 1159 2.30 -9.46 -5.38
CA ASN A 1159 1.12 -10.24 -5.76
C ASN A 1159 -0.05 -10.05 -4.78
N GLU A 1160 -0.25 -8.81 -4.33
CA GLU A 1160 -1.55 -8.33 -3.86
C GLU A 1160 -2.21 -7.61 -5.03
N GLY A 1161 -3.43 -8.03 -5.40
CA GLY A 1161 -4.15 -7.46 -6.53
C GLY A 1161 -4.74 -6.11 -6.16
N MET A 1162 -4.30 -5.05 -6.83
CA MET A 1162 -5.13 -3.85 -6.95
C MET A 1162 -6.32 -4.22 -7.86
N ASP A 1163 -7.54 -4.15 -7.34
CA ASP A 1163 -8.73 -4.24 -8.18
C ASP A 1163 -8.72 -3.06 -9.18
N PHE A 1164 -8.85 -3.38 -10.47
CA PHE A 1164 -8.65 -2.39 -11.55
C PHE A 1164 -9.73 -1.30 -11.61
N ASP A 1165 -10.79 -1.44 -10.79
CA ASP A 1165 -11.83 -0.42 -10.54
C ASP A 1165 -11.29 0.87 -9.88
N THR A 1166 -10.01 0.93 -9.48
CA THR A 1166 -9.36 2.13 -8.91
C THR A 1166 -8.28 2.76 -9.79
N MET A 1167 -8.12 2.32 -11.05
CA MET A 1167 -7.47 3.14 -12.08
C MET A 1167 -8.53 3.94 -12.85
N ASP A 1168 -9.03 5.00 -12.22
CA ASP A 1168 -9.50 6.17 -12.97
C ASP A 1168 -8.27 6.82 -13.62
N ILE A 1169 -7.85 6.23 -14.75
CA ILE A 1169 -7.19 6.99 -15.82
C ILE A 1169 -8.22 8.01 -16.29
N ASP A 1170 -7.80 9.25 -16.56
CA ASP A 1170 -8.61 10.25 -17.24
C ASP A 1170 -8.88 9.87 -18.70
N LEU A 1171 -9.72 8.84 -18.87
CA LEU A 1171 -10.91 9.04 -19.67
C LEU A 1171 -11.62 10.27 -19.11
N VAL A 1172 -11.60 11.35 -19.89
CA VAL A 1172 -12.75 12.25 -19.97
C VAL A 1172 -13.98 11.35 -20.05
N ARG A 1173 -14.71 11.26 -18.93
CA ARG A 1173 -15.89 10.40 -18.84
C ARG A 1173 -16.97 11.02 -19.72
N TYR A 1174 -17.03 10.60 -20.97
CA TYR A 1174 -18.18 10.83 -21.84
C TYR A 1174 -19.41 10.20 -21.17
N THR A 1175 -20.12 10.99 -20.39
CA THR A 1175 -21.35 10.64 -19.69
C THR A 1175 -22.53 10.62 -20.66
N PHE A 1176 -22.41 9.80 -21.71
CA PHE A 1176 -23.54 9.33 -22.49
C PHE A 1176 -24.40 8.42 -21.61
N ARG A 1177 -25.40 9.05 -21.00
CA ARG A 1177 -26.39 8.48 -20.09
C ARG A 1177 -27.72 8.27 -20.81
#